data_AF-A0A968U955-F1
#
_entry.id   AF-A0A968U955-F1
#
_cell.length_a   1.000
_cell.length_b   1.000
_cell.length_c   1.000
_cell.angle_alpha   90.00
_cell.angle_beta   90.00
_cell.angle_gamma   90.00
#
_symmetry.space_group_name_H-M   'P 1'
#
loop_
_entity.id
_entity.type
_entity.pdbx_description
1 polymer ?
#
loop_
_entity_poly.entity_id
_entity_poly.type
_entity_poly.pdbx_seq_one_letter_code
_entity_poly.pdbx_strand_id
1 'polypeptide(L)'
;MIFYTLEQRQQQGATPETLYDGPLLGHGFLVKDGAESIARAGTLYTSDILRLIMQWRSGAGTDLVAQENPTGRDIVAVTDLALSTFVNNRPITIDAQDCLRLVDTQRYRPRLSLAKSRITFVRNDLDIPYSLTQVEELIAQGRQRQGATRLASFSPVWPVPLGEALPIDDYFPVQNDLPRLYGVGETGRLASTNPTVRARSLQLKGYLLLFEQFLTDMTTQLSHINQIFSADPDTSTTYFTRPLFDLPGTEQLLKDFPRQAGETWASYQADLNNPYRRALQAAAESPTQFLDRRNRMLDHLLARQGEDMVTWAQELHRWAQKDLAEALGEAILSPEQRLAALETRRQQVNARLIQDKANFLAAAPVLNASRLQSFGHPLRRFPDLLQIEPTGPAFTWQITLDGDLRIQARDSANTQATARMAAEEAVILAAQPSFYRIVSAGSGRWRYQVTAAVSATTNARILAESTLTWGSESAAATARDEDISRFVALRIETSLASMERRIAYLSGIRRQLRQLLIVPLDEYFEIYDEVDDDGLLEKLWRLWERPNQSGAVLLSSVSRFADADEAVAIAQARLSIQQVIRYGLDRWSYQISPAGERPSTWSCAIPTATLLGLRSAPAASEAEAEALITQTLDQLYALYSGEGFHTVEHILLRPQSGPDPANPEATGDTFLTLPAAQSGSGWEADPYSHRLSLVFPSGYGRDFSAEASEVSRREVRPHRCRDLEFRRHVERILGVCPSAIRP
;
A
#
# COMPACT_ATOMS: atom_id res chain seq x y z
N MET A 1 -6.55 -3.93 33.22
CA MET A 1 -7.43 -3.87 32.03
C MET A 1 -7.65 -5.28 31.56
N ILE A 2 -8.90 -5.66 31.27
CA ILE A 2 -9.25 -6.98 30.76
C ILE A 2 -9.39 -6.85 29.24
N PHE A 3 -8.79 -7.78 28.50
CA PHE A 3 -8.93 -7.88 27.06
C PHE A 3 -9.92 -9.00 26.72
N TYR A 4 -10.73 -8.79 25.69
CA TYR A 4 -11.72 -9.74 25.21
C TYR A 4 -11.39 -10.21 23.79
N THR A 5 -11.71 -11.46 23.47
CA THR A 5 -11.65 -11.93 22.07
C THR A 5 -12.73 -11.26 21.23
N LEU A 6 -12.59 -11.30 19.91
CA LEU A 6 -13.64 -10.86 19.00
C LEU A 6 -14.96 -11.59 19.27
N GLU A 7 -14.90 -12.91 19.43
CA GLU A 7 -16.06 -13.76 19.71
C GLU A 7 -16.78 -13.36 21.01
N GLN A 8 -16.04 -13.10 22.09
CA GLN A 8 -16.61 -12.63 23.36
C GLN A 8 -17.32 -11.29 23.19
N ARG A 9 -16.76 -10.37 22.40
CA ARG A 9 -17.39 -9.07 22.12
C ARG A 9 -18.63 -9.21 21.24
N GLN A 10 -18.62 -10.12 20.28
CA GLN A 10 -19.79 -10.44 19.45
C GLN A 10 -20.93 -11.02 20.30
N GLN A 11 -20.62 -11.93 21.23
CA GLN A 11 -21.61 -12.47 22.17
C GLN A 11 -22.18 -11.40 23.11
N GLN A 12 -21.41 -10.34 23.40
CA GLN A 12 -21.85 -9.15 24.14
C GLN A 12 -22.62 -8.13 23.28
N GLY A 13 -22.91 -8.43 22.00
CA GLY A 13 -23.65 -7.56 21.10
C GLY A 13 -22.84 -6.40 20.52
N ALA A 14 -21.51 -6.42 20.59
CA ALA A 14 -20.68 -5.39 19.97
C ALA A 14 -20.77 -5.45 18.44
N THR A 15 -21.01 -4.31 17.80
CA THR A 15 -20.95 -4.15 16.35
C THR A 15 -19.56 -3.69 15.90
N PRO A 16 -19.18 -3.86 14.62
CA PRO A 16 -17.90 -3.37 14.10
C PRO A 16 -17.63 -1.90 14.42
N GLU A 17 -18.64 -1.04 14.33
CA GLU A 17 -18.52 0.40 14.57
C GLU A 17 -18.10 0.70 16.01
N THR A 18 -18.67 -0.02 16.99
CA THR A 18 -18.32 0.14 18.41
C THR A 18 -16.99 -0.52 18.77
N LEU A 19 -16.62 -1.58 18.06
CA LEU A 19 -15.42 -2.37 18.32
C LEU A 19 -14.16 -1.69 17.78
N TYR A 20 -14.28 -1.03 16.63
CA TYR A 20 -13.20 -0.36 15.91
C TYR A 20 -13.22 1.17 16.09
N ASP A 21 -13.88 1.67 17.15
CA ASP A 21 -13.83 3.06 17.61
C ASP A 21 -12.49 3.36 18.34
N GLY A 22 -11.38 3.17 17.64
CA GLY A 22 -10.03 3.32 18.20
C GLY A 22 -8.94 2.67 17.35
N PRO A 23 -7.69 2.62 17.85
CA PRO A 23 -6.61 1.93 17.17
C PRO A 23 -6.86 0.42 17.13
N LEU A 24 -6.38 -0.24 16.07
CA LEU A 24 -6.41 -1.69 15.98
C LEU A 24 -5.53 -2.30 17.08
N LEU A 25 -6.14 -3.08 17.98
CA LEU A 25 -5.44 -3.67 19.12
C LEU A 25 -4.87 -5.04 18.76
N GLY A 26 -3.58 -5.22 19.05
CA GLY A 26 -2.85 -6.47 18.82
C GLY A 26 -2.99 -7.52 19.92
N HIS A 27 -3.91 -7.35 20.88
CA HIS A 27 -4.11 -8.29 21.99
C HIS A 27 -5.59 -8.34 22.44
N GLY A 28 -6.51 -8.50 21.49
CA GLY A 28 -7.96 -8.47 21.77
C GLY A 28 -8.49 -7.05 21.98
N PHE A 29 -9.75 -6.94 22.44
CA PHE A 29 -10.50 -5.69 22.51
C PHE A 29 -10.68 -5.20 23.94
N LEU A 30 -10.64 -3.87 24.11
CA LEU A 30 -10.92 -3.20 25.37
C LEU A 30 -12.37 -2.73 25.40
N VAL A 31 -12.97 -2.68 26.59
CA VAL A 31 -14.30 -2.08 26.81
C VAL A 31 -14.11 -0.66 27.32
N LYS A 32 -14.76 0.31 26.66
CA LYS A 32 -14.64 1.75 26.94
C LYS A 32 -14.96 2.09 28.41
N ASP A 33 -16.03 1.50 28.94
CA ASP A 33 -16.50 1.71 30.32
C ASP A 33 -15.52 1.25 31.40
N GLY A 34 -14.61 0.32 31.08
CA GLY A 34 -13.60 -0.18 32.02
C GLY A 34 -12.34 0.67 32.13
N ALA A 35 -12.11 1.60 31.19
CA ALA A 35 -10.92 2.44 31.16
C ALA A 35 -11.10 3.72 32.01
N GLU A 36 -12.30 4.29 32.04
CA GLU A 36 -12.61 5.50 32.84
C GLU A 36 -12.62 5.21 34.34
N SER A 37 -12.96 3.99 34.79
CA SER A 37 -12.91 3.63 36.22
C SER A 37 -11.47 3.54 36.78
N ILE A 38 -10.47 3.42 35.91
CA ILE A 38 -9.04 3.43 36.28
C ILE A 38 -8.50 4.87 36.35
N ALA A 39 -9.32 5.88 36.02
CA ALA A 39 -8.94 7.27 36.12
C ALA A 39 -8.62 7.66 37.57
N ARG A 40 -7.32 7.66 37.89
CA ARG A 40 -6.68 8.49 38.91
C ARG A 40 -7.41 8.57 40.25
N ALA A 41 -7.90 7.46 40.78
CA ALA A 41 -8.39 7.43 42.14
C ALA A 41 -7.23 7.80 43.09
N GLY A 42 -7.18 9.06 43.52
CA GLY A 42 -6.21 9.56 44.51
C GLY A 42 -6.49 9.02 45.91
N THR A 43 -7.36 8.02 46.04
CA THR A 43 -7.84 7.45 47.29
C THR A 43 -8.12 5.97 47.07
N LEU A 44 -7.61 5.14 47.96
CA LEU A 44 -7.92 3.72 48.05
C LEU A 44 -8.81 3.51 49.28
N TYR A 45 -10.02 3.01 49.11
CA TYR A 45 -10.90 2.72 50.24
C TYR A 45 -10.57 1.36 50.84
N THR A 46 -10.46 1.28 52.16
CA THR A 46 -10.23 0.00 52.86
C THR A 46 -11.43 -0.93 52.71
N SER A 47 -12.65 -0.38 52.57
CA SER A 47 -13.86 -1.14 52.28
C SER A 47 -13.77 -1.96 50.99
N ASP A 48 -13.10 -1.45 49.96
CA ASP A 48 -12.92 -2.16 48.70
C ASP A 48 -11.94 -3.33 48.86
N ILE A 49 -10.85 -3.12 49.61
CA ILE A 49 -9.90 -4.18 49.96
C ILE A 49 -10.57 -5.24 50.84
N LEU A 50 -11.37 -4.81 51.82
CA LEU A 50 -12.13 -5.71 52.68
C LEU A 50 -13.11 -6.56 51.85
N ARG A 51 -13.87 -5.93 50.94
CA ARG A 51 -14.75 -6.63 50.01
C ARG A 51 -13.99 -7.68 49.20
N LEU A 52 -12.85 -7.31 48.62
CA LEU A 52 -12.00 -8.25 47.86
C LEU A 52 -11.50 -9.42 48.71
N ILE A 53 -11.09 -9.19 49.97
CA ILE A 53 -10.70 -10.26 50.89
C ILE A 53 -11.90 -11.17 51.18
N MET A 54 -13.06 -10.59 51.46
CA MET A 54 -14.27 -11.33 51.84
C MET A 54 -14.87 -12.15 50.69
N GLN A 55 -14.60 -11.81 49.42
CA GLN A 55 -14.96 -12.65 48.27
C GLN A 55 -14.30 -14.04 48.33
N TRP A 56 -13.10 -14.15 48.91
CA TRP A 56 -12.39 -15.42 49.08
C TRP A 56 -12.89 -16.25 50.25
N ARG A 57 -13.91 -15.79 50.98
CA ARG A 57 -14.45 -16.55 52.11
C ARG A 57 -15.16 -17.84 51.67
N SER A 58 -15.60 -17.91 50.43
CA SER A 58 -16.18 -19.10 49.80
C SER A 58 -15.44 -19.40 48.50
N GLY A 59 -15.39 -20.68 48.12
CA GLY A 59 -14.72 -21.10 46.87
C GLY A 59 -15.33 -20.50 45.59
N ALA A 60 -16.45 -19.77 45.68
CA ALA A 60 -17.10 -19.10 44.56
C ALA A 60 -16.46 -17.75 44.20
N GLY A 61 -15.75 -17.07 45.11
CA GLY A 61 -15.07 -15.82 44.79
C GLY A 61 -16.00 -14.64 44.45
N THR A 62 -17.23 -14.62 44.96
CA THR A 62 -18.25 -13.60 44.64
C THR A 62 -18.66 -12.78 45.86
N ASP A 63 -19.26 -11.61 45.63
CA ASP A 63 -19.77 -10.77 46.71
C ASP A 63 -20.94 -11.44 47.45
N LEU A 64 -21.09 -11.10 48.72
CA LEU A 64 -22.17 -11.58 49.55
C LEU A 64 -23.44 -10.81 49.28
N VAL A 65 -24.36 -11.44 48.56
CA VAL A 65 -25.67 -10.84 48.25
C VAL A 65 -26.80 -11.49 49.08
N ALA A 66 -26.54 -12.62 49.73
CA ALA A 66 -27.52 -13.35 50.54
C ALA A 66 -26.91 -13.92 51.84
N GLN A 67 -27.76 -14.34 52.78
CA GLN A 67 -27.36 -14.99 54.02
C GLN A 67 -26.81 -16.40 53.71
N GLU A 68 -25.49 -16.55 53.83
CA GLU A 68 -24.76 -17.76 53.45
C GLU A 68 -24.78 -18.86 54.52
N ASN A 69 -24.52 -20.10 54.09
CA ASN A 69 -24.30 -21.25 54.96
C ASN A 69 -22.96 -21.11 55.72
N PRO A 70 -22.95 -21.07 57.06
CA PRO A 70 -21.72 -20.92 57.86
C PRO A 70 -20.80 -22.16 57.85
N THR A 71 -21.29 -23.31 57.39
CA THR A 71 -20.48 -24.53 57.27
C THR A 71 -19.71 -24.54 55.94
N GLY A 72 -18.38 -24.41 56.00
CA GLY A 72 -17.49 -24.44 54.82
C GLY A 72 -16.87 -23.11 54.38
N ARG A 73 -16.85 -22.08 55.24
CA ARG A 73 -16.15 -20.80 54.96
C ARG A 73 -14.66 -20.88 55.29
N ASP A 74 -13.83 -20.33 54.41
CA ASP A 74 -12.37 -20.24 54.60
C ASP A 74 -11.99 -19.01 55.45
N ILE A 75 -12.79 -17.94 55.39
CA ILE A 75 -12.59 -16.69 56.16
C ILE A 75 -13.82 -16.42 57.01
N VAL A 76 -13.63 -16.40 58.34
CA VAL A 76 -14.70 -16.13 59.31
C VAL A 76 -15.04 -14.65 59.38
N ALA A 77 -14.02 -13.82 59.56
CA ALA A 77 -14.09 -12.38 59.69
C ALA A 77 -12.71 -11.76 59.44
N VAL A 78 -12.68 -10.47 59.14
CA VAL A 78 -11.49 -9.62 59.19
C VAL A 78 -11.71 -8.63 60.33
N THR A 79 -10.89 -8.69 61.37
CA THR A 79 -11.05 -7.85 62.57
C THR A 79 -10.42 -6.47 62.37
N ASP A 80 -9.26 -6.43 61.73
CA ASP A 80 -8.46 -5.22 61.55
C ASP A 80 -7.92 -5.14 60.13
N LEU A 81 -8.05 -3.97 59.52
CA LEU A 81 -7.48 -3.65 58.22
C LEU A 81 -7.07 -2.19 58.18
N ALA A 82 -5.79 -1.93 57.89
CA ALA A 82 -5.27 -0.59 57.70
C ALA A 82 -4.30 -0.56 56.53
N LEU A 83 -4.20 0.59 55.86
CA LEU A 83 -3.30 0.78 54.72
C LEU A 83 -2.24 1.83 55.04
N SER A 84 -1.02 1.62 54.52
CA SER A 84 0.11 2.55 54.69
C SER A 84 0.78 2.83 53.35
N THR A 85 1.26 4.06 53.15
CA THR A 85 1.98 4.51 51.95
C THR A 85 3.39 4.95 52.28
N PHE A 86 4.31 4.61 51.38
CA PHE A 86 5.71 5.01 51.48
C PHE A 86 6.18 5.56 50.13
N VAL A 87 6.92 6.68 50.15
CA VAL A 87 7.60 7.23 48.97
C VAL A 87 9.08 7.29 49.29
N ASN A 88 9.94 6.73 48.42
CA ASN A 88 11.39 6.63 48.65
C ASN A 88 11.72 6.02 50.03
N ASN A 89 10.99 4.95 50.40
CA ASN A 89 11.05 4.30 51.70
C ASN A 89 10.67 5.14 52.93
N ARG A 90 10.24 6.39 52.77
CA ARG A 90 9.74 7.23 53.86
C ARG A 90 8.22 7.06 54.00
N PRO A 91 7.69 6.86 55.22
CA PRO A 91 6.26 6.79 55.44
C PRO A 91 5.61 8.14 55.12
N ILE A 92 4.48 8.10 54.42
CA ILE A 92 3.67 9.27 54.08
C ILE A 92 2.35 9.24 54.85
N THR A 93 1.67 8.10 54.83
CA THR A 93 0.49 7.82 55.65
C THR A 93 0.65 6.43 56.25
N ILE A 94 0.35 6.29 57.53
CA ILE A 94 0.43 5.03 58.27
C ILE A 94 -0.95 4.76 58.86
N ASP A 95 -1.34 3.48 58.94
CA ASP A 95 -2.56 2.99 59.60
C ASP A 95 -3.87 3.67 59.17
N ALA A 96 -4.03 3.94 57.87
CA ALA A 96 -5.28 4.47 57.34
C ALA A 96 -6.38 3.40 57.38
N GLN A 97 -7.40 3.61 58.23
CA GLN A 97 -8.47 2.64 58.49
C GLN A 97 -9.66 2.72 57.52
N ASP A 98 -10.01 3.91 57.02
CA ASP A 98 -11.18 4.08 56.11
C ASP A 98 -10.75 4.23 54.65
N CYS A 99 -9.78 5.13 54.42
CA CYS A 99 -9.26 5.37 53.09
C CYS A 99 -7.82 5.91 53.13
N LEU A 100 -7.03 5.49 52.16
CA LEU A 100 -5.65 5.88 51.98
C LEU A 100 -5.54 6.86 50.81
N ARG A 101 -5.21 8.12 51.11
CA ARG A 101 -4.97 9.14 50.07
C ARG A 101 -3.59 8.98 49.47
N LEU A 102 -3.53 8.88 48.14
CA LEU A 102 -2.28 8.79 47.39
C LEU A 102 -1.75 10.19 47.07
N VAL A 103 -0.45 10.38 47.27
CA VAL A 103 0.21 11.68 47.06
C VAL A 103 0.83 11.74 45.68
N ASP A 104 0.64 12.87 44.99
CA ASP A 104 1.20 13.15 43.66
C ASP A 104 1.03 11.96 42.70
N THR A 105 -0.23 11.60 42.44
CA THR A 105 -0.61 10.49 41.55
C THR A 105 -0.26 10.73 40.08
N GLN A 106 0.24 11.92 39.74
CA GLN A 106 0.83 12.22 38.44
C GLN A 106 2.26 11.65 38.36
N ARG A 107 3.02 11.72 39.46
CA ARG A 107 4.41 11.24 39.53
C ARG A 107 4.55 9.82 40.08
N TYR A 108 3.74 9.45 41.07
CA TYR A 108 3.87 8.19 41.78
C TYR A 108 2.71 7.22 41.47
N ARG A 109 3.06 5.94 41.33
CA ARG A 109 2.11 4.84 41.18
C ARG A 109 2.22 3.90 42.39
N PRO A 110 1.10 3.52 43.03
CA PRO A 110 1.14 2.61 44.17
C PRO A 110 1.64 1.24 43.73
N ARG A 111 2.55 0.65 44.51
CA ARG A 111 3.04 -0.72 44.33
C ARG A 111 3.00 -1.43 45.67
N LEU A 112 2.40 -2.62 45.70
CA LEU A 112 2.37 -3.46 46.90
C LEU A 112 3.80 -3.82 47.31
N SER A 113 4.13 -3.60 48.59
CA SER A 113 5.42 -3.95 49.19
C SER A 113 5.25 -5.10 50.15
N LEU A 114 5.63 -6.32 49.74
CA LEU A 114 5.48 -7.52 50.57
C LEU A 114 6.25 -7.41 51.89
N ALA A 115 7.46 -6.86 51.84
CA ALA A 115 8.31 -6.65 53.02
C ALA A 115 7.73 -5.64 54.04
N LYS A 116 6.79 -4.78 53.62
CA LYS A 116 6.11 -3.80 54.49
C LYS A 116 4.64 -4.16 54.73
N SER A 117 4.21 -5.34 54.29
CA SER A 117 2.87 -5.87 54.53
C SER A 117 2.95 -6.93 55.62
N ARG A 118 1.94 -6.94 56.50
CA ARG A 118 1.77 -7.94 57.54
C ARG A 118 0.33 -8.43 57.51
N ILE A 119 0.15 -9.75 57.55
CA ILE A 119 -1.15 -10.40 57.70
C ILE A 119 -1.03 -11.28 58.94
N THR A 120 -2.05 -11.31 59.80
CA THR A 120 -2.08 -12.23 60.95
C THR A 120 -3.27 -13.16 60.74
N PHE A 121 -3.01 -14.47 60.67
CA PHE A 121 -4.07 -15.48 60.59
C PHE A 121 -4.36 -16.00 61.98
N VAL A 122 -5.63 -16.03 62.37
CA VAL A 122 -6.06 -16.59 63.66
C VAL A 122 -6.96 -17.79 63.39
N ARG A 123 -6.65 -18.94 63.98
CA ARG A 123 -7.48 -20.15 63.91
C ARG A 123 -7.62 -20.74 65.31
N ASN A 124 -8.87 -20.89 65.78
CA ASN A 124 -9.19 -21.32 67.16
C ASN A 124 -8.43 -20.48 68.20
N ASP A 125 -8.48 -19.15 68.05
CA ASP A 125 -7.85 -18.17 68.94
C ASP A 125 -6.31 -18.23 69.02
N LEU A 126 -5.66 -18.92 68.06
CA LEU A 126 -4.22 -19.01 67.96
C LEU A 126 -3.70 -18.36 66.67
N ASP A 127 -2.63 -17.57 66.80
CA ASP A 127 -1.89 -17.02 65.67
C ASP A 127 -1.20 -18.13 64.88
N ILE A 128 -1.48 -18.19 63.58
CA ILE A 128 -0.91 -19.16 62.65
C ILE A 128 0.18 -18.48 61.83
N PRO A 129 1.45 -18.91 61.95
CA PRO A 129 2.53 -18.38 61.12
C PRO A 129 2.40 -18.86 59.67
N TYR A 130 2.92 -18.07 58.73
CA TYR A 130 3.00 -18.40 57.31
C TYR A 130 4.39 -18.12 56.76
N SER A 131 4.76 -18.81 55.67
CA SER A 131 6.05 -18.61 55.00
C SER A 131 5.98 -17.48 53.98
N LEU A 132 6.84 -16.46 54.13
CA LEU A 132 6.96 -15.37 53.15
C LEU A 132 7.44 -15.87 51.79
N THR A 133 8.31 -16.88 51.74
CA THR A 133 8.78 -17.48 50.48
C THR A 133 7.63 -18.10 49.69
N GLN A 134 6.72 -18.80 50.37
CA GLN A 134 5.52 -19.34 49.72
C GLN A 134 4.59 -18.23 49.22
N VAL A 135 4.46 -17.13 49.97
CA VAL A 135 3.68 -15.96 49.52
C VAL A 135 4.29 -15.33 48.27
N GLU A 136 5.61 -15.18 48.20
CA GLU A 136 6.30 -14.67 47.01
C GLU A 136 6.08 -15.56 45.79
N GLU A 137 6.18 -16.88 45.96
CA GLU A 137 5.88 -17.87 44.91
C GLU A 137 4.42 -17.78 44.45
N LEU A 138 3.46 -17.73 45.37
CA LEU A 138 2.04 -17.59 45.04
C LEU A 138 1.74 -16.29 44.30
N ILE A 139 2.39 -15.18 44.68
CA ILE A 139 2.25 -13.90 43.99
C ILE A 139 2.91 -13.95 42.61
N ALA A 140 4.08 -14.58 42.47
CA ALA A 140 4.73 -14.77 41.18
C ALA A 140 3.88 -15.62 40.23
N GLN A 141 3.32 -16.73 40.74
CA GLN A 141 2.37 -17.58 40.00
C GLN A 141 1.10 -16.81 39.65
N GLY A 142 0.54 -16.02 40.58
CA GLY A 142 -0.62 -15.17 40.34
C GLY A 142 -0.36 -14.12 39.26
N ARG A 143 0.81 -13.47 39.29
CA ARG A 143 1.25 -12.55 38.24
C ARG A 143 1.47 -13.25 36.91
N GLN A 144 1.99 -14.47 36.89
CA GLN A 144 2.11 -15.26 35.67
C GLN A 144 0.73 -15.64 35.12
N ARG A 145 -0.24 -16.03 35.96
CA ARG A 145 -1.62 -16.30 35.55
C ARG A 145 -2.34 -15.05 35.02
N GLN A 146 -2.10 -13.89 35.64
CA GLN A 146 -2.60 -12.59 35.15
C GLN A 146 -1.87 -12.09 33.88
N GLY A 147 -0.58 -12.40 33.73
CA GLY A 147 0.19 -12.13 32.52
C GLY A 147 -0.20 -13.05 31.36
N ALA A 148 -0.60 -14.28 31.67
CA ALA A 148 -1.16 -15.27 30.76
C ALA A 148 -2.61 -14.97 30.35
N THR A 149 -3.24 -13.92 30.88
CA THR A 149 -4.50 -13.37 30.35
C THR A 149 -4.31 -12.61 29.04
N ARG A 150 -3.10 -12.62 28.46
CA ARG A 150 -2.92 -12.41 27.02
C ARG A 150 -3.64 -13.53 26.30
N LEU A 151 -4.73 -13.19 25.62
CA LEU A 151 -5.51 -14.12 24.83
C LEU A 151 -4.58 -14.86 23.85
N ALA A 152 -4.44 -16.18 24.06
CA ALA A 152 -3.54 -17.02 23.26
C ALA A 152 -3.96 -17.08 21.79
N SER A 153 -5.26 -16.93 21.52
CA SER A 153 -5.82 -16.80 20.17
C SER A 153 -6.80 -15.62 20.14
N PHE A 154 -6.54 -14.67 19.25
CA PHE A 154 -7.46 -13.58 18.94
C PHE A 154 -7.28 -13.18 17.47
N SER A 155 -8.38 -12.82 16.81
CA SER A 155 -8.33 -12.11 15.53
C SER A 155 -8.58 -10.62 15.78
N PRO A 156 -7.69 -9.73 15.33
CA PRO A 156 -7.97 -8.29 15.36
C PRO A 156 -8.94 -7.87 14.24
N VAL A 157 -9.16 -8.72 13.22
CA VAL A 157 -9.95 -8.40 12.04
C VAL A 157 -11.30 -9.11 12.08
N TRP A 158 -12.36 -8.38 11.70
CA TRP A 158 -13.70 -8.92 11.55
C TRP A 158 -13.71 -9.97 10.43
N PRO A 159 -14.21 -11.19 10.67
CA PRO A 159 -14.21 -12.23 9.65
C PRO A 159 -15.11 -11.82 8.50
N VAL A 160 -14.57 -11.89 7.28
CA VAL A 160 -15.37 -11.84 6.06
C VAL A 160 -15.70 -13.29 5.70
N PRO A 161 -16.98 -13.68 5.67
CA PRO A 161 -17.35 -15.05 5.33
C PRO A 161 -16.95 -15.33 3.88
N LEU A 162 -16.32 -16.49 3.66
CA LEU A 162 -16.07 -16.97 2.30
C LEU A 162 -17.40 -17.37 1.67
N GLY A 163 -17.67 -16.88 0.47
CA GLY A 163 -18.82 -17.29 -0.33
C GLY A 163 -18.58 -18.64 -1.00
N GLU A 164 -19.66 -19.36 -1.31
CA GLU A 164 -19.62 -20.52 -2.19
C GLU A 164 -19.60 -20.05 -3.65
N ALA A 165 -18.67 -20.57 -4.45
CA ALA A 165 -18.60 -20.27 -5.87
C ALA A 165 -19.70 -21.05 -6.61
N LEU A 166 -20.67 -20.33 -7.15
CA LEU A 166 -21.73 -20.90 -7.98
C LEU A 166 -21.25 -20.98 -9.45
N PRO A 167 -21.56 -22.06 -10.19
CA PRO A 167 -21.20 -22.21 -11.60
C PRO A 167 -22.12 -21.37 -12.50
N ILE A 168 -22.09 -20.05 -12.33
CA ILE A 168 -22.99 -19.12 -13.04
C ILE A 168 -22.62 -19.01 -14.52
N ASP A 169 -21.38 -19.34 -14.90
CA ASP A 169 -20.91 -19.32 -16.28
C ASP A 169 -21.28 -20.60 -17.07
N ASP A 170 -21.87 -21.61 -16.42
CA ASP A 170 -22.33 -22.80 -17.11
C ASP A 170 -23.63 -22.50 -17.85
N TYR A 171 -23.57 -22.55 -19.19
CA TYR A 171 -24.71 -22.31 -20.06
C TYR A 171 -25.03 -23.56 -20.89
N PHE A 172 -26.28 -24.03 -20.79
CA PHE A 172 -26.79 -25.11 -21.64
C PHE A 172 -27.61 -24.52 -22.80
N PRO A 173 -27.22 -24.77 -24.07
CA PRO A 173 -27.88 -24.17 -25.23
C PRO A 173 -29.35 -24.51 -25.38
N VAL A 174 -30.17 -23.51 -25.72
CA VAL A 174 -31.61 -23.73 -26.01
C VAL A 174 -31.79 -24.62 -27.24
N GLN A 175 -30.84 -24.59 -28.18
CA GLN A 175 -30.80 -25.51 -29.32
C GLN A 175 -30.84 -27.00 -28.94
N ASN A 176 -30.30 -27.37 -27.76
CA ASN A 176 -30.31 -28.74 -27.28
C ASN A 176 -31.68 -29.18 -26.73
N ASP A 177 -32.52 -28.22 -26.30
CA ASP A 177 -33.87 -28.48 -25.81
C ASP A 177 -34.91 -28.61 -26.95
N LEU A 178 -34.56 -28.16 -28.16
CA LEU A 178 -35.45 -28.27 -29.31
C LEU A 178 -35.61 -29.74 -29.75
N PRO A 179 -36.81 -30.14 -30.20
CA PRO A 179 -37.05 -31.50 -30.68
C PRO A 179 -36.03 -31.91 -31.76
N ARG A 180 -35.57 -33.17 -31.70
CA ARG A 180 -34.56 -33.73 -32.63
C ARG A 180 -34.86 -33.48 -34.11
N LEU A 181 -36.14 -33.39 -34.48
CA LEU A 181 -36.59 -33.09 -35.85
C LEU A 181 -36.00 -31.79 -36.43
N TYR A 182 -35.80 -30.77 -35.59
CA TYR A 182 -35.21 -29.49 -36.02
C TYR A 182 -33.73 -29.63 -36.39
N GLY A 183 -33.05 -30.63 -35.83
CA GLY A 183 -31.69 -30.94 -36.20
C GLY A 183 -30.67 -29.87 -35.81
N VAL A 184 -30.90 -29.17 -34.70
CA VAL A 184 -30.02 -28.08 -34.23
C VAL A 184 -29.22 -28.46 -32.98
N GLY A 185 -29.79 -29.25 -32.06
CA GLY A 185 -29.05 -29.76 -30.90
C GLY A 185 -28.00 -30.82 -31.22
N GLU A 186 -27.20 -31.17 -30.23
CA GLU A 186 -26.11 -32.18 -30.28
C GLU A 186 -26.56 -33.52 -30.85
N THR A 187 -27.70 -34.03 -30.36
CA THR A 187 -28.28 -35.30 -30.81
C THR A 187 -29.04 -35.19 -32.14
N GLY A 188 -29.17 -33.97 -32.66
CA GLY A 188 -30.11 -33.59 -33.69
C GLY A 188 -29.61 -33.76 -35.13
N ARG A 189 -28.40 -33.30 -35.50
CA ARG A 189 -27.92 -33.42 -36.90
C ARG A 189 -26.54 -32.81 -37.19
N LEU A 190 -25.59 -33.70 -37.41
CA LEU A 190 -24.54 -33.53 -38.44
C LEU A 190 -24.47 -34.73 -39.41
N ALA A 191 -25.41 -35.69 -39.33
CA ALA A 191 -25.32 -36.97 -40.06
C ALA A 191 -26.29 -37.14 -41.26
N SER A 192 -27.12 -36.16 -41.62
CA SER A 192 -27.98 -36.29 -42.81
C SER A 192 -27.16 -36.12 -44.08
N THR A 193 -27.20 -37.13 -44.97
CA THR A 193 -26.54 -37.09 -46.28
C THR A 193 -27.22 -36.16 -47.28
N ASN A 194 -28.43 -35.64 -46.97
CA ASN A 194 -29.18 -34.75 -47.85
C ASN A 194 -28.71 -33.28 -47.68
N PRO A 195 -28.16 -32.65 -48.73
CA PRO A 195 -27.62 -31.28 -48.66
C PRO A 195 -28.68 -30.21 -48.32
N THR A 196 -29.89 -30.31 -48.89
CA THR A 196 -30.99 -29.35 -48.65
C THR A 196 -31.45 -29.37 -47.21
N VAL A 197 -31.52 -30.58 -46.67
CA VAL A 197 -31.86 -30.81 -45.27
C VAL A 197 -30.78 -30.13 -44.43
N ARG A 198 -29.49 -30.45 -44.61
CA ARG A 198 -28.35 -29.81 -43.91
C ARG A 198 -28.39 -28.28 -43.97
N ALA A 199 -28.62 -27.69 -45.14
CA ALA A 199 -28.69 -26.24 -45.32
C ALA A 199 -29.80 -25.58 -44.46
N ARG A 200 -31.00 -26.18 -44.39
CA ARG A 200 -32.10 -25.67 -43.56
C ARG A 200 -31.79 -25.71 -42.06
N SER A 201 -31.08 -26.74 -41.59
CA SER A 201 -30.64 -26.81 -40.19
C SER A 201 -29.59 -25.75 -39.90
N LEU A 202 -28.58 -25.58 -40.78
CA LEU A 202 -27.59 -24.52 -40.63
C LEU A 202 -28.22 -23.12 -40.63
N GLN A 203 -29.25 -22.89 -41.46
CA GLN A 203 -30.00 -21.63 -41.46
C GLN A 203 -30.71 -21.38 -40.12
N LEU A 204 -31.38 -22.41 -39.57
CA LEU A 204 -32.02 -22.30 -38.27
C LEU A 204 -31.01 -22.12 -37.13
N LYS A 205 -29.88 -22.85 -37.15
CA LYS A 205 -28.78 -22.63 -36.20
C LYS A 205 -28.26 -21.20 -36.26
N GLY A 206 -28.01 -20.68 -37.46
CA GLY A 206 -27.57 -19.30 -37.66
C GLY A 206 -28.58 -18.28 -37.12
N TYR A 207 -29.88 -18.52 -37.29
CA TYR A 207 -30.94 -17.68 -36.69
C TYR A 207 -30.91 -17.75 -35.15
N LEU A 208 -30.75 -18.94 -34.58
CA LEU A 208 -30.74 -19.14 -33.12
C LEU A 208 -29.46 -18.59 -32.46
N LEU A 209 -28.34 -18.55 -33.19
CA LEU A 209 -27.03 -18.14 -32.67
C LEU A 209 -27.07 -16.74 -32.01
N LEU A 210 -27.85 -15.80 -32.56
CA LEU A 210 -28.05 -14.48 -31.95
C LEU A 210 -28.68 -14.56 -30.55
N PHE A 211 -29.69 -15.42 -30.37
CA PHE A 211 -30.37 -15.58 -29.08
C PHE A 211 -29.51 -16.33 -28.07
N GLU A 212 -28.78 -17.35 -28.52
CA GLU A 212 -27.78 -18.05 -27.70
C GLU A 212 -26.72 -17.06 -27.19
N GLN A 213 -26.28 -16.12 -28.04
CA GLN A 213 -25.29 -15.10 -27.66
C GLN A 213 -25.82 -14.22 -26.54
N PHE A 214 -27.05 -13.68 -26.66
CA PHE A 214 -27.64 -12.87 -25.59
C PHE A 214 -27.74 -13.61 -24.26
N LEU A 215 -28.18 -14.88 -24.28
CA LEU A 215 -28.34 -15.67 -23.07
C LEU A 215 -26.98 -16.00 -22.42
N THR A 216 -26.00 -16.35 -23.25
CA THR A 216 -24.64 -16.67 -22.79
C THR A 216 -23.93 -15.43 -22.24
N ASP A 217 -24.06 -14.28 -22.90
CA ASP A 217 -23.47 -13.03 -22.43
C ASP A 217 -24.11 -12.56 -21.11
N MET A 218 -25.41 -12.84 -20.87
CA MET A 218 -26.04 -12.57 -19.57
C MET A 218 -25.40 -13.39 -18.44
N THR A 219 -25.18 -14.69 -18.64
CA THR A 219 -24.51 -15.55 -17.65
C THR A 219 -23.04 -15.16 -17.46
N THR A 220 -22.35 -14.80 -18.54
CA THR A 220 -20.95 -14.35 -18.49
C THR A 220 -20.82 -12.99 -17.80
N GLN A 221 -21.76 -12.06 -18.01
CA GLN A 221 -21.78 -10.80 -17.28
C GLN A 221 -21.95 -11.01 -15.77
N LEU A 222 -22.81 -11.95 -15.37
CA LEU A 222 -23.02 -12.28 -13.96
C LEU A 222 -21.80 -12.98 -13.33
N SER A 223 -21.14 -13.88 -14.06
CA SER A 223 -19.93 -14.56 -13.58
C SER A 223 -18.76 -13.58 -13.38
N HIS A 224 -18.76 -12.46 -14.09
CA HIS A 224 -17.73 -11.41 -14.01
C HIS A 224 -18.11 -10.20 -13.13
N ILE A 225 -19.19 -10.27 -12.35
CA ILE A 225 -19.65 -9.14 -11.51
C ILE A 225 -18.56 -8.61 -10.56
N ASN A 226 -17.72 -9.50 -10.02
CA ASN A 226 -16.62 -9.12 -9.12
C ASN A 226 -15.56 -8.27 -9.84
N GLN A 227 -15.33 -8.49 -11.13
CA GLN A 227 -14.39 -7.70 -11.91
C GLN A 227 -14.93 -6.27 -12.14
N ILE A 228 -16.24 -6.10 -12.29
CA ILE A 228 -16.87 -4.78 -12.43
C ILE A 228 -16.62 -3.93 -11.17
N PHE A 229 -16.77 -4.53 -9.99
CA PHE A 229 -16.59 -3.86 -8.69
C PHE A 229 -15.14 -3.96 -8.16
N SER A 230 -14.19 -4.40 -8.98
CA SER A 230 -12.78 -4.51 -8.58
C SER A 230 -12.11 -3.13 -8.54
N ALA A 231 -11.08 -2.99 -7.71
CA ALA A 231 -10.11 -1.90 -7.80
C ALA A 231 -8.95 -2.22 -8.75
N ASP A 232 -9.09 -3.25 -9.60
CA ASP A 232 -8.05 -3.68 -10.52
C ASP A 232 -7.84 -2.61 -11.60
N PRO A 233 -6.65 -2.00 -11.68
CA PRO A 233 -6.32 -1.04 -12.72
C PRO A 233 -6.38 -1.62 -14.14
N ASP A 234 -6.07 -2.90 -14.31
CA ASP A 234 -5.85 -3.52 -15.62
C ASP A 234 -7.15 -4.03 -16.27
N THR A 235 -8.29 -3.82 -15.59
CA THR A 235 -9.62 -4.13 -16.14
C THR A 235 -9.87 -3.29 -17.40
N SER A 236 -10.06 -3.96 -18.54
CA SER A 236 -10.17 -3.34 -19.87
C SER A 236 -11.56 -3.47 -20.52
N THR A 237 -12.52 -4.09 -19.83
CA THR A 237 -13.90 -4.29 -20.29
C THR A 237 -14.88 -4.16 -19.12
N THR A 238 -16.11 -3.71 -19.39
CA THR A 238 -17.23 -3.80 -18.45
C THR A 238 -18.45 -4.55 -18.98
N TYR A 239 -18.46 -4.87 -20.27
CA TYR A 239 -19.35 -5.87 -20.84
C TYR A 239 -18.55 -7.11 -21.24
N PHE A 240 -18.87 -8.21 -20.58
CA PHE A 240 -18.22 -9.49 -20.79
C PHE A 240 -19.03 -10.31 -21.77
N THR A 241 -18.34 -10.90 -22.72
CA THR A 241 -18.96 -11.74 -23.74
C THR A 241 -18.24 -13.08 -23.82
N ARG A 242 -18.96 -14.12 -24.25
CA ARG A 242 -18.37 -15.45 -24.47
C ARG A 242 -18.68 -15.92 -25.89
N PRO A 243 -17.65 -16.30 -26.68
CA PRO A 243 -17.88 -16.87 -28.00
C PRO A 243 -18.55 -18.24 -27.87
N LEU A 244 -19.49 -18.53 -28.76
CA LEU A 244 -20.32 -19.75 -28.73
C LEU A 244 -19.61 -20.98 -29.33
N PHE A 245 -18.37 -21.19 -28.94
CA PHE A 245 -17.51 -22.26 -29.46
C PHE A 245 -17.96 -23.67 -29.09
N ASP A 246 -18.74 -23.80 -28.02
CA ASP A 246 -19.25 -25.07 -27.51
C ASP A 246 -20.49 -25.56 -28.27
N LEU A 247 -21.10 -24.70 -29.11
CA LEU A 247 -22.23 -25.08 -29.96
C LEU A 247 -21.75 -25.95 -31.13
N PRO A 248 -22.34 -27.15 -31.35
CA PRO A 248 -21.94 -28.04 -32.43
C PRO A 248 -22.13 -27.41 -33.82
N GLY A 249 -21.08 -27.42 -34.64
CA GLY A 249 -21.12 -26.94 -36.03
C GLY A 249 -21.01 -25.43 -36.19
N THR A 250 -20.62 -24.70 -35.14
CA THR A 250 -20.34 -23.25 -35.19
C THR A 250 -19.27 -22.91 -36.21
N GLU A 251 -18.28 -23.79 -36.44
CA GLU A 251 -17.25 -23.58 -37.46
C GLU A 251 -17.80 -23.52 -38.91
N GLN A 252 -19.05 -23.94 -39.11
CA GLN A 252 -19.75 -23.86 -40.40
C GLN A 252 -20.56 -22.56 -40.57
N LEU A 253 -20.79 -21.83 -39.48
CA LEU A 253 -21.57 -20.59 -39.45
C LEU A 253 -20.68 -19.35 -39.39
N LEU A 254 -19.46 -19.46 -38.85
CA LEU A 254 -18.51 -18.35 -38.80
C LEU A 254 -17.84 -18.14 -40.16
N LYS A 255 -18.17 -17.02 -40.81
CA LYS A 255 -17.58 -16.61 -42.08
C LYS A 255 -16.07 -16.37 -41.98
N ASP A 256 -15.63 -15.83 -40.84
CA ASP A 256 -14.25 -15.40 -40.61
C ASP A 256 -13.37 -16.49 -39.97
N PHE A 257 -13.85 -17.74 -39.90
CA PHE A 257 -13.00 -18.88 -39.57
C PHE A 257 -12.19 -19.28 -40.81
N PRO A 258 -10.87 -19.03 -40.86
CA PRO A 258 -10.08 -19.27 -42.06
C PRO A 258 -9.92 -20.77 -42.25
N ARG A 259 -10.52 -21.33 -43.30
CA ARG A 259 -10.25 -22.72 -43.72
C ARG A 259 -8.97 -22.82 -44.55
N GLN A 260 -7.98 -21.99 -44.23
CA GLN A 260 -6.68 -22.01 -44.89
C GLN A 260 -5.89 -23.25 -44.45
N ALA A 261 -4.93 -23.69 -45.26
CA ALA A 261 -4.13 -24.86 -44.96
C ALA A 261 -3.25 -24.61 -43.72
N GLY A 262 -3.61 -25.21 -42.58
CA GLY A 262 -2.83 -25.19 -41.35
C GLY A 262 -3.58 -24.73 -40.10
N GLU A 263 -4.66 -23.96 -40.24
CA GLU A 263 -5.49 -23.54 -39.10
C GLU A 263 -6.59 -24.58 -38.81
N THR A 264 -6.61 -25.06 -37.57
CA THR A 264 -7.63 -25.98 -37.06
C THR A 264 -8.67 -25.22 -36.26
N TRP A 265 -9.86 -25.81 -36.09
CA TRP A 265 -10.88 -25.23 -35.20
C TRP A 265 -10.35 -25.03 -33.77
N ALA A 266 -9.57 -26.01 -33.27
CA ALA A 266 -8.94 -25.93 -31.96
C ALA A 266 -7.95 -24.76 -31.83
N SER A 267 -7.09 -24.54 -32.84
CA SER A 267 -6.16 -23.40 -32.82
C SER A 267 -6.88 -22.04 -32.90
N TYR A 268 -8.00 -21.97 -33.64
CA TYR A 268 -8.83 -20.76 -33.69
C TYR A 268 -9.55 -20.46 -32.37
N GLN A 269 -10.06 -21.49 -31.69
CA GLN A 269 -10.69 -21.36 -30.37
C GLN A 269 -9.69 -20.87 -29.30
N ALA A 270 -8.45 -21.37 -29.38
CA ALA A 270 -7.35 -21.05 -28.47
C ALA A 270 -6.79 -19.63 -28.67
N ASP A 271 -6.91 -19.06 -29.88
CA ASP A 271 -6.54 -17.66 -30.13
C ASP A 271 -7.53 -16.72 -29.42
N LEU A 272 -7.04 -16.03 -28.39
CA LEU A 272 -7.81 -15.02 -27.63
C LEU A 272 -8.14 -13.77 -28.45
N ASN A 273 -7.41 -13.54 -29.55
CA ASN A 273 -7.55 -12.38 -30.43
C ASN A 273 -8.16 -12.71 -31.79
N ASN A 274 -8.80 -13.87 -31.93
CA ASN A 274 -9.42 -14.25 -33.20
C ASN A 274 -10.49 -13.22 -33.64
N PRO A 275 -10.76 -13.11 -34.95
CA PRO A 275 -11.70 -12.11 -35.49
C PRO A 275 -13.10 -12.15 -34.86
N TYR A 276 -13.63 -13.34 -34.52
CA TYR A 276 -14.96 -13.46 -33.92
C TYR A 276 -14.99 -12.88 -32.50
N ARG A 277 -14.02 -13.22 -31.64
CA ARG A 277 -13.92 -12.63 -30.28
C ARG A 277 -13.80 -11.11 -30.34
N ARG A 278 -12.96 -10.58 -31.23
CA ARG A 278 -12.78 -9.13 -31.41
C ARG A 278 -14.05 -8.44 -31.90
N ALA A 279 -14.74 -9.02 -32.89
CA ALA A 279 -15.99 -8.48 -33.40
C ALA A 279 -17.10 -8.51 -32.35
N LEU A 280 -17.19 -9.59 -31.57
CA LEU A 280 -18.15 -9.73 -30.49
C LEU A 280 -17.92 -8.68 -29.40
N GLN A 281 -16.68 -8.53 -28.93
CA GLN A 281 -16.35 -7.52 -27.92
C GLN A 281 -16.60 -6.11 -28.42
N ALA A 282 -16.20 -5.79 -29.66
CA ALA A 282 -16.42 -4.47 -30.26
C ALA A 282 -17.92 -4.15 -30.46
N ALA A 283 -18.76 -5.16 -30.68
CA ALA A 283 -20.20 -5.01 -30.77
C ALA A 283 -20.85 -4.82 -29.38
N ALA A 284 -20.30 -5.45 -28.34
CA ALA A 284 -20.80 -5.33 -26.97
C ALA A 284 -20.42 -4.01 -26.31
N GLU A 285 -19.20 -3.52 -26.54
CA GLU A 285 -18.69 -2.32 -25.88
C GLU A 285 -17.72 -1.55 -26.77
N SER A 286 -18.05 -0.28 -27.02
CA SER A 286 -17.07 0.66 -27.59
C SER A 286 -16.09 1.14 -26.50
N PRO A 287 -14.86 1.56 -26.88
CA PRO A 287 -13.90 2.11 -25.93
C PRO A 287 -14.46 3.26 -25.10
N THR A 288 -15.31 4.13 -25.69
CA THR A 288 -15.92 5.25 -24.97
C THR A 288 -16.94 4.80 -23.92
N GLN A 289 -17.70 3.73 -24.20
CA GLN A 289 -18.66 3.16 -23.25
C GLN A 289 -17.94 2.49 -22.09
N PHE A 290 -16.86 1.76 -22.37
CA PHE A 290 -15.98 1.20 -21.34
C PHE A 290 -15.48 2.30 -20.39
N LEU A 291 -14.87 3.35 -20.95
CA LEU A 291 -14.30 4.45 -20.17
C LEU A 291 -15.36 5.14 -19.30
N ASP A 292 -16.54 5.40 -19.85
CA ASP A 292 -17.63 6.04 -19.09
C ASP A 292 -18.19 5.13 -17.98
N ARG A 293 -18.43 3.85 -18.27
CA ARG A 293 -18.98 2.88 -17.31
C ARG A 293 -18.00 2.60 -16.18
N ARG A 294 -16.73 2.34 -16.51
CA ARG A 294 -15.68 2.09 -15.52
C ARG A 294 -15.46 3.31 -14.63
N ASN A 295 -15.43 4.51 -15.21
CA ASN A 295 -15.31 5.74 -14.44
C ASN A 295 -16.46 5.90 -13.43
N ARG A 296 -17.71 5.71 -13.84
CA ARG A 296 -18.88 5.79 -12.95
C ARG A 296 -18.85 4.75 -11.83
N MET A 297 -18.39 3.54 -12.14
CA MET A 297 -18.25 2.49 -11.13
C MET A 297 -17.19 2.84 -10.09
N LEU A 298 -16.03 3.31 -10.51
CA LEU A 298 -14.96 3.75 -9.62
C LEU A 298 -15.40 4.96 -8.77
N ASP A 299 -16.14 5.91 -9.35
CA ASP A 299 -16.73 7.03 -8.61
C ASP A 299 -17.68 6.54 -7.50
N HIS A 300 -18.53 5.55 -7.80
CA HIS A 300 -19.40 4.94 -6.80
C HIS A 300 -18.60 4.28 -5.67
N LEU A 301 -17.55 3.51 -6.00
CA LEU A 301 -16.73 2.80 -5.02
C LEU A 301 -15.91 3.75 -4.14
N LEU A 302 -15.34 4.81 -4.72
CA LEU A 302 -14.65 5.86 -3.98
C LEU A 302 -15.60 6.59 -3.04
N ALA A 303 -16.82 6.93 -3.50
CA ALA A 303 -17.81 7.61 -2.67
C ALA A 303 -18.21 6.78 -1.43
N ARG A 304 -18.21 5.45 -1.50
CA ARG A 304 -18.44 4.57 -0.33
C ARG A 304 -17.36 4.69 0.74
N GLN A 305 -16.15 5.12 0.36
CA GLN A 305 -15.04 5.41 1.28
C GLN A 305 -15.02 6.88 1.72
N GLY A 306 -15.98 7.70 1.29
CA GLY A 306 -15.98 9.14 1.50
C GLY A 306 -14.95 9.88 0.64
N GLU A 307 -14.53 9.28 -0.48
CA GLU A 307 -13.50 9.80 -1.37
C GLU A 307 -14.07 10.27 -2.71
N ASP A 308 -13.43 11.26 -3.33
CA ASP A 308 -13.67 11.67 -4.71
C ASP A 308 -12.37 12.14 -5.38
N MET A 309 -12.37 12.18 -6.71
CA MET A 309 -11.27 12.69 -7.52
C MET A 309 -11.75 13.72 -8.55
N VAL A 310 -12.82 14.46 -8.26
CA VAL A 310 -13.43 15.40 -9.23
C VAL A 310 -12.46 16.52 -9.58
N THR A 311 -11.81 17.10 -8.58
CA THR A 311 -10.84 18.19 -8.78
C THR A 311 -9.62 17.72 -9.58
N TRP A 312 -9.12 16.51 -9.29
CA TRP A 312 -8.04 15.90 -10.08
C TRP A 312 -8.46 15.65 -11.53
N ALA A 313 -9.66 15.10 -11.76
CA ALA A 313 -10.17 14.86 -13.10
C ALA A 313 -10.21 16.15 -13.93
N GLN A 314 -10.74 17.25 -13.36
CA GLN A 314 -10.79 18.55 -14.00
C GLN A 314 -9.38 19.07 -14.34
N GLU A 315 -8.46 19.00 -13.39
CA GLU A 315 -7.08 19.45 -13.59
C GLU A 315 -6.35 18.62 -14.64
N LEU A 316 -6.54 17.29 -14.65
CA LEU A 316 -5.96 16.39 -15.63
C LEU A 316 -6.47 16.69 -17.04
N HIS A 317 -7.78 16.89 -17.22
CA HIS A 317 -8.35 17.30 -18.51
C HIS A 317 -7.81 18.65 -18.98
N ARG A 318 -7.75 19.65 -18.08
CA ARG A 318 -7.20 20.97 -18.39
C ARG A 318 -5.73 20.89 -18.81
N TRP A 319 -4.91 20.17 -18.04
CA TRP A 319 -3.49 19.97 -18.34
C TRP A 319 -3.30 19.28 -19.69
N ALA A 320 -4.06 18.22 -19.95
CA ALA A 320 -3.98 17.47 -21.20
C ALA A 320 -4.41 18.29 -22.43
N GLN A 321 -5.38 19.19 -22.28
CA GLN A 321 -5.77 20.14 -23.33
C GLN A 321 -4.68 21.17 -23.59
N LYS A 322 -4.08 21.72 -22.53
CA LYS A 322 -2.95 22.66 -22.63
C LYS A 322 -1.74 22.00 -23.29
N ASP A 323 -1.38 20.80 -22.86
CA ASP A 323 -0.30 20.01 -23.44
C ASP A 323 -0.54 19.69 -24.92
N LEU A 324 -1.78 19.35 -25.30
CA LEU A 324 -2.13 19.13 -26.70
C LEU A 324 -2.00 20.43 -27.51
N ALA A 325 -2.46 21.56 -26.99
CA ALA A 325 -2.36 22.85 -27.67
C ALA A 325 -0.90 23.31 -27.84
N GLU A 326 -0.08 23.15 -26.80
CA GLU A 326 1.37 23.42 -26.84
C GLU A 326 2.06 22.52 -27.87
N ALA A 327 1.71 21.23 -27.87
CA ALA A 327 2.25 20.29 -28.84
C ALA A 327 1.86 20.73 -30.25
N LEU A 328 0.57 20.87 -30.57
CA LEU A 328 0.12 21.21 -31.92
C LEU A 328 0.69 22.53 -32.48
N GLY A 329 1.13 23.46 -31.62
CA GLY A 329 1.79 24.70 -32.03
C GLY A 329 0.96 25.49 -33.05
N GLU A 330 1.59 25.90 -34.16
CA GLU A 330 0.95 26.62 -35.26
C GLU A 330 0.43 25.70 -36.39
N ALA A 331 0.29 24.39 -36.14
CA ALA A 331 -0.13 23.44 -37.17
C ALA A 331 -1.50 23.83 -37.80
N ILE A 332 -1.53 23.90 -39.13
CA ILE A 332 -2.75 24.20 -39.90
C ILE A 332 -3.57 22.91 -40.02
N LEU A 333 -4.36 22.63 -38.99
CA LEU A 333 -5.33 21.53 -38.98
C LEU A 333 -6.73 22.02 -39.38
N SER A 334 -7.45 21.21 -40.14
CA SER A 334 -8.88 21.41 -40.39
C SER A 334 -9.70 21.31 -39.09
N PRO A 335 -10.92 21.90 -39.02
CA PRO A 335 -11.80 21.77 -37.85
C PRO A 335 -12.06 20.31 -37.45
N GLU A 336 -12.23 19.41 -38.42
CA GLU A 336 -12.46 17.99 -38.18
C GLU A 336 -11.24 17.30 -37.55
N GLN A 337 -10.04 17.58 -38.07
CA GLN A 337 -8.79 17.04 -37.49
C GLN A 337 -8.56 17.53 -36.06
N ARG A 338 -8.88 18.80 -35.78
CA ARG A 338 -8.80 19.35 -34.42
C ARG A 338 -9.79 18.67 -33.47
N LEU A 339 -11.02 18.45 -33.91
CA LEU A 339 -12.03 17.75 -33.12
C LEU A 339 -11.60 16.31 -32.83
N ALA A 340 -11.10 15.60 -33.84
CA ALA A 340 -10.58 14.24 -33.69
C ALA A 340 -9.41 14.19 -32.68
N ALA A 341 -8.45 15.11 -32.78
CA ALA A 341 -7.33 15.19 -31.83
C ALA A 341 -7.80 15.44 -30.39
N LEU A 342 -8.78 16.34 -30.20
CA LEU A 342 -9.38 16.60 -28.89
C LEU A 342 -10.12 15.38 -28.34
N GLU A 343 -10.86 14.66 -29.19
CA GLU A 343 -11.59 13.47 -28.79
C GLU A 343 -10.63 12.32 -28.41
N THR A 344 -9.60 12.07 -29.22
CA THR A 344 -8.54 11.09 -28.90
C THR A 344 -7.86 11.45 -27.58
N ARG A 345 -7.49 12.72 -27.38
CA ARG A 345 -6.86 13.17 -26.13
C ARG A 345 -7.79 12.97 -24.94
N ARG A 346 -9.10 13.26 -25.09
CA ARG A 346 -10.09 13.03 -24.03
C ARG A 346 -10.18 11.55 -23.63
N GLN A 347 -10.19 10.64 -24.61
CA GLN A 347 -10.22 9.20 -24.33
C GLN A 347 -8.96 8.74 -23.58
N GLN A 348 -7.78 9.21 -24.01
CA GLN A 348 -6.52 8.91 -23.32
C GLN A 348 -6.48 9.45 -21.89
N VAL A 349 -7.03 10.65 -21.65
CA VAL A 349 -7.18 11.24 -20.31
C VAL A 349 -8.10 10.39 -19.44
N ASN A 350 -9.24 9.96 -19.97
CA ASN A 350 -10.17 9.11 -19.23
C ASN A 350 -9.55 7.76 -18.87
N ALA A 351 -8.76 7.17 -19.77
CA ALA A 351 -8.05 5.92 -19.49
C ALA A 351 -7.06 6.10 -18.31
N ARG A 352 -6.27 7.19 -18.32
CA ARG A 352 -5.39 7.53 -17.19
C ARG A 352 -6.18 7.81 -15.91
N LEU A 353 -7.30 8.53 -16.00
CA LEU A 353 -8.12 8.84 -14.82
C LEU A 353 -8.69 7.58 -14.18
N ILE A 354 -9.10 6.58 -14.97
CA ILE A 354 -9.54 5.28 -14.48
C ILE A 354 -8.41 4.59 -13.72
N GLN A 355 -7.19 4.59 -14.28
CA GLN A 355 -6.01 4.03 -13.63
C GLN A 355 -5.73 4.72 -12.28
N ASP A 356 -5.76 6.05 -12.27
CA ASP A 356 -5.54 6.85 -11.05
C ASP A 356 -6.62 6.56 -9.99
N LYS A 357 -7.89 6.46 -10.40
CA LYS A 357 -9.03 6.13 -9.52
C LYS A 357 -8.97 4.72 -8.98
N ALA A 358 -8.65 3.73 -9.80
CA ALA A 358 -8.49 2.33 -9.39
C ALA A 358 -7.36 2.19 -8.36
N ASN A 359 -6.21 2.80 -8.63
CA ASN A 359 -5.08 2.81 -7.72
C ASN A 359 -5.38 3.55 -6.40
N PHE A 360 -6.12 4.66 -6.46
CA PHE A 360 -6.53 5.38 -5.25
C PHE A 360 -7.54 4.57 -4.42
N LEU A 361 -8.52 3.94 -5.08
CA LEU A 361 -9.50 3.06 -4.44
C LEU A 361 -8.83 1.88 -3.72
N ALA A 362 -7.85 1.23 -4.38
CA ALA A 362 -7.07 0.15 -3.78
C ALA A 362 -6.30 0.62 -2.53
N ALA A 363 -5.79 1.85 -2.54
CA ALA A 363 -5.02 2.42 -1.43
C ALA A 363 -5.89 3.00 -0.29
N ALA A 364 -7.12 3.44 -0.59
CA ALA A 364 -7.97 4.22 0.32
C ALA A 364 -8.13 3.61 1.72
N PRO A 365 -8.38 2.29 1.91
CA PRO A 365 -8.51 1.71 3.24
C PRO A 365 -7.28 1.93 4.12
N VAL A 366 -6.08 1.74 3.56
CA VAL A 366 -4.82 1.93 4.29
C VAL A 366 -4.57 3.42 4.57
N LEU A 367 -4.82 4.29 3.58
CA LEU A 367 -4.64 5.74 3.71
C LEU A 367 -5.55 6.31 4.80
N ASN A 368 -6.79 5.83 4.88
CA ASN A 368 -7.78 6.29 5.85
C ASN A 368 -7.49 5.75 7.25
N ALA A 369 -7.13 4.47 7.38
CA ALA A 369 -6.77 3.87 8.67
C ALA A 369 -5.48 4.44 9.26
N SER A 370 -4.55 4.87 8.41
CA SER A 370 -3.19 5.29 8.81
C SER A 370 -2.98 6.80 8.62
N ARG A 371 -4.07 7.60 8.61
CA ARG A 371 -4.04 9.03 8.27
C ARG A 371 -3.14 9.89 9.18
N LEU A 372 -2.96 9.47 10.43
CA LEU A 372 -2.15 10.15 11.45
C LEU A 372 -0.77 9.50 11.66
N GLN A 373 -0.39 8.52 10.83
CA GLN A 373 0.95 7.94 10.92
C GLN A 373 1.97 8.88 10.28
N SER A 374 3.04 9.18 11.00
CA SER A 374 4.17 9.99 10.50
C SER A 374 5.02 9.25 9.46
N PHE A 375 4.88 7.93 9.34
CA PHE A 375 5.57 7.14 8.33
C PHE A 375 4.69 6.00 7.82
N GLY A 376 4.86 5.65 6.55
CA GLY A 376 4.21 4.48 5.95
C GLY A 376 4.88 3.16 6.34
N HIS A 377 4.10 2.06 6.33
CA HIS A 377 4.62 0.72 6.54
C HIS A 377 4.93 0.02 5.19
N PRO A 378 6.15 -0.49 4.95
CA PRO A 378 6.53 -1.08 3.66
C PRO A 378 5.61 -2.22 3.21
N LEU A 379 5.29 -3.17 4.10
CA LEU A 379 4.47 -4.34 3.77
C LEU A 379 2.98 -4.05 3.54
N ARG A 380 2.50 -2.85 3.90
CA ARG A 380 1.14 -2.41 3.55
C ARG A 380 1.09 -1.80 2.16
N ARG A 381 2.24 -1.31 1.71
CA ARG A 381 2.39 -0.66 0.41
C ARG A 381 2.76 -1.65 -0.67
N PHE A 382 3.67 -2.57 -0.35
CA PHE A 382 4.13 -3.62 -1.23
C PHE A 382 3.72 -4.95 -0.61
N PRO A 383 2.44 -5.34 -0.74
CA PRO A 383 1.94 -6.57 -0.13
C PRO A 383 2.67 -7.81 -0.65
N ASP A 384 3.20 -7.75 -1.88
CA ASP A 384 3.92 -8.85 -2.53
C ASP A 384 5.27 -9.18 -1.86
N LEU A 385 5.82 -8.26 -1.06
CA LEU A 385 7.02 -8.53 -0.25
C LEU A 385 6.74 -9.53 0.86
N LEU A 386 5.47 -9.74 1.23
CA LEU A 386 5.03 -10.61 2.32
C LEU A 386 4.18 -11.76 1.78
N GLN A 387 4.70 -12.97 1.92
CA GLN A 387 3.95 -14.19 1.68
C GLN A 387 3.51 -14.79 3.02
N ILE A 388 2.23 -15.15 3.13
CA ILE A 388 1.68 -15.81 4.31
C ILE A 388 1.10 -17.14 3.87
N GLU A 389 1.59 -18.22 4.47
CA GLU A 389 1.22 -19.59 4.10
C GLU A 389 0.56 -20.32 5.28
N PRO A 390 -0.47 -21.13 5.04
CA PRO A 390 -1.03 -21.98 6.09
C PRO A 390 -0.05 -23.12 6.43
N THR A 391 0.07 -23.45 7.72
CA THR A 391 0.85 -24.57 8.25
C THR A 391 -0.03 -25.33 9.24
N GLY A 392 -0.83 -26.27 8.74
CA GLY A 392 -1.89 -26.91 9.53
C GLY A 392 -2.98 -25.91 9.92
N PRO A 393 -3.36 -25.78 11.21
CA PRO A 393 -4.34 -24.78 11.66
C PRO A 393 -3.74 -23.38 11.89
N ALA A 394 -2.43 -23.22 11.68
CA ALA A 394 -1.69 -21.98 11.92
C ALA A 394 -1.19 -21.38 10.59
N PHE A 395 -0.50 -20.26 10.67
CA PHE A 395 0.05 -19.51 9.54
C PHE A 395 1.52 -19.18 9.80
N THR A 396 2.36 -19.33 8.79
CA THR A 396 3.74 -18.81 8.77
C THR A 396 3.85 -17.67 7.77
N TRP A 397 4.95 -16.94 7.80
CA TRP A 397 5.19 -15.86 6.86
C TRP A 397 6.65 -15.77 6.43
N GLN A 398 6.86 -15.20 5.26
CA GLN A 398 8.18 -14.98 4.66
C GLN A 398 8.25 -13.61 4.00
N ILE A 399 9.44 -13.01 4.02
CA ILE A 399 9.74 -11.71 3.38
C ILE A 399 10.75 -11.89 2.26
N THR A 400 10.38 -11.40 1.08
CA THR A 400 11.20 -11.40 -0.13
C THR A 400 11.62 -9.98 -0.45
N LEU A 401 12.92 -9.75 -0.69
CA LEU A 401 13.48 -8.48 -1.18
C LEU A 401 14.44 -8.74 -2.33
N ASP A 402 14.34 -7.93 -3.38
CA ASP A 402 15.13 -8.05 -4.61
C ASP A 402 15.00 -9.42 -5.29
N GLY A 403 13.82 -10.05 -5.18
CA GLY A 403 13.55 -11.38 -5.71
C GLY A 403 14.02 -12.55 -4.83
N ASP A 404 14.80 -12.27 -3.77
CA ASP A 404 15.31 -13.31 -2.87
C ASP A 404 14.57 -13.32 -1.52
N LEU A 405 14.37 -14.53 -1.00
CA LEU A 405 13.87 -14.75 0.34
C LEU A 405 14.90 -14.31 1.39
N ARG A 406 14.56 -13.34 2.25
CA ARG A 406 15.50 -12.78 3.23
C ARG A 406 15.27 -13.33 4.63
N ILE A 407 14.06 -13.14 5.16
CA ILE A 407 13.70 -13.54 6.52
C ILE A 407 12.35 -14.28 6.53
N GLN A 408 12.19 -15.18 7.49
CA GLN A 408 10.96 -15.93 7.69
C GLN A 408 10.55 -15.94 9.17
N ALA A 409 9.28 -16.22 9.42
CA ALA A 409 8.76 -16.44 10.77
C ALA A 409 9.46 -17.63 11.43
N ARG A 410 9.85 -17.47 12.70
CA ARG A 410 10.31 -18.61 13.52
C ARG A 410 9.13 -19.39 14.12
N ASP A 411 8.12 -18.67 14.58
CA ASP A 411 6.94 -19.21 15.25
C ASP A 411 5.71 -19.02 14.35
N SER A 412 4.78 -19.98 14.36
CA SER A 412 3.52 -19.87 13.63
C SER A 412 2.52 -19.00 14.39
N ALA A 413 1.64 -18.34 13.63
CA ALA A 413 0.58 -17.50 14.15
C ALA A 413 -0.78 -18.17 13.97
N ASN A 414 -1.72 -17.94 14.90
CA ASN A 414 -3.03 -18.61 14.89
C ASN A 414 -3.97 -18.08 13.80
N THR A 415 -3.72 -16.88 13.28
CA THR A 415 -4.49 -16.27 12.19
C THR A 415 -3.57 -15.60 11.18
N GLN A 416 -4.04 -15.49 9.94
CA GLN A 416 -3.35 -14.74 8.88
C GLN A 416 -3.09 -13.27 9.29
N ALA A 417 -4.04 -12.64 9.98
CA ALA A 417 -3.89 -11.26 10.47
C ALA A 417 -2.76 -11.14 11.50
N THR A 418 -2.67 -12.07 12.45
CA THR A 418 -1.57 -12.09 13.43
C THR A 418 -0.22 -12.42 12.78
N ALA A 419 -0.17 -13.26 11.74
CA ALA A 419 1.04 -13.50 10.96
C ALA A 419 1.52 -12.20 10.28
N ARG A 420 0.59 -11.46 9.64
CA ARG A 420 0.90 -10.16 9.02
C ARG A 420 1.44 -9.17 10.04
N MET A 421 0.81 -9.01 11.21
CA MET A 421 1.30 -8.10 12.25
C MET A 421 2.71 -8.47 12.74
N ALA A 422 3.01 -9.76 12.89
CA ALA A 422 4.34 -10.22 13.26
C ALA A 422 5.39 -9.90 12.19
N ALA A 423 5.04 -10.06 10.91
CA ALA A 423 5.88 -9.67 9.79
C ALA A 423 6.12 -8.16 9.74
N GLU A 424 5.07 -7.35 9.99
CA GLU A 424 5.17 -5.89 10.09
C GLU A 424 6.17 -5.48 11.20
N GLU A 425 6.06 -6.07 12.39
CA GLU A 425 6.98 -5.83 13.50
C GLU A 425 8.43 -6.21 13.14
N ALA A 426 8.62 -7.38 12.50
CA ALA A 426 9.93 -7.86 12.10
C ALA A 426 10.62 -6.91 11.12
N VAL A 427 9.91 -6.43 10.08
CA VAL A 427 10.48 -5.52 9.07
C VAL A 427 10.86 -4.16 9.66
N ILE A 428 10.10 -3.65 10.63
CA ILE A 428 10.45 -2.40 11.33
C ILE A 428 11.80 -2.53 12.06
N LEU A 429 12.02 -3.66 12.74
CA LEU A 429 13.22 -3.89 13.54
C LEU A 429 14.40 -4.41 12.71
N ALA A 430 14.15 -5.04 11.56
CA ALA A 430 15.18 -5.51 10.64
C ALA A 430 16.06 -4.38 10.06
N ALA A 431 15.56 -3.13 10.05
CA ALA A 431 16.36 -1.97 9.65
C ALA A 431 17.37 -1.51 10.74
N GLN A 432 17.47 -2.19 11.89
CA GLN A 432 18.31 -1.76 13.01
C GLN A 432 19.25 -2.87 13.49
N PRO A 433 20.58 -2.67 13.44
CA PRO A 433 21.57 -3.69 13.83
C PRO A 433 21.41 -4.22 15.27
N SER A 434 20.92 -3.39 16.19
CA SER A 434 20.77 -3.72 17.62
C SER A 434 19.75 -4.83 17.89
N PHE A 435 18.88 -5.14 16.92
CA PHE A 435 17.82 -6.15 17.03
C PHE A 435 18.20 -7.47 16.36
N TYR A 436 19.49 -7.72 16.15
CA TYR A 436 19.98 -8.96 15.58
C TYR A 436 20.82 -9.77 16.55
N ARG A 437 20.77 -11.08 16.40
CA ARG A 437 21.74 -12.02 16.97
C ARG A 437 22.12 -13.08 15.95
N ILE A 438 23.33 -13.62 16.08
CA ILE A 438 23.81 -14.72 15.26
C ILE A 438 23.80 -15.98 16.13
N VAL A 439 23.26 -17.07 15.59
CA VAL A 439 23.09 -18.33 16.32
C VAL A 439 23.53 -19.51 15.46
N SER A 440 23.96 -20.58 16.11
CA SER A 440 24.22 -21.86 15.43
C SER A 440 22.92 -22.46 14.90
N ALA A 441 22.92 -22.84 13.63
CA ALA A 441 21.84 -23.56 12.96
C ALA A 441 22.05 -25.09 12.99
N GLY A 442 23.08 -25.58 13.71
CA GLY A 442 23.50 -26.98 13.69
C GLY A 442 24.50 -27.29 12.58
N SER A 443 25.20 -28.43 12.68
CA SER A 443 26.15 -28.92 11.66
C SER A 443 27.23 -27.92 11.21
N GLY A 444 27.73 -27.08 12.12
CA GLY A 444 28.73 -26.05 11.81
C GLY A 444 28.19 -24.88 10.99
N ARG A 445 26.87 -24.77 10.83
CA ARG A 445 26.21 -23.70 10.09
C ARG A 445 25.68 -22.63 11.04
N TRP A 446 25.61 -21.39 10.55
CA TRP A 446 25.20 -20.21 11.30
C TRP A 446 24.07 -19.50 10.59
N ARG A 447 23.21 -18.81 11.35
CA ARG A 447 22.14 -17.95 10.83
C ARG A 447 21.98 -16.71 11.70
N TYR A 448 21.37 -15.67 11.16
CA TYR A 448 20.97 -14.51 11.95
C TYR A 448 19.49 -14.57 12.31
N GLN A 449 19.12 -13.93 13.42
CA GLN A 449 17.74 -13.81 13.90
C GLN A 449 17.43 -12.36 14.27
N VAL A 450 16.22 -11.91 13.90
CA VAL A 450 15.65 -10.62 14.31
C VAL A 450 14.90 -10.80 15.62
N THR A 451 15.15 -9.95 16.61
CA THR A 451 14.59 -10.04 17.96
C THR A 451 13.68 -8.86 18.29
N ALA A 452 12.70 -9.06 19.18
CA ALA A 452 11.76 -8.02 19.62
C ALA A 452 12.36 -7.02 20.63
N ALA A 453 13.57 -7.29 21.10
CA ALA A 453 14.32 -6.43 22.02
C ALA A 453 15.80 -6.43 21.61
N VAL A 454 16.55 -5.46 22.12
CA VAL A 454 17.98 -5.33 21.84
C VAL A 454 18.74 -6.59 22.27
N SER A 455 19.67 -7.02 21.42
CA SER A 455 20.42 -8.28 21.47
C SER A 455 21.07 -8.61 22.82
N ALA A 456 21.39 -7.60 23.65
CA ALA A 456 21.90 -7.79 25.01
C ALA A 456 20.90 -8.50 25.97
N THR A 457 19.65 -8.67 25.56
CA THR A 457 18.59 -9.30 26.36
C THR A 457 18.50 -10.79 26.05
N THR A 458 18.99 -11.66 26.94
CA THR A 458 19.04 -13.13 26.75
C THR A 458 17.70 -13.81 26.49
N ASN A 459 16.59 -13.18 26.90
CA ASN A 459 15.22 -13.71 26.75
C ASN A 459 14.38 -12.95 25.71
N ALA A 460 15.01 -12.23 24.77
CA ALA A 460 14.26 -11.53 23.72
C ALA A 460 13.50 -12.53 22.83
N ARG A 461 12.20 -12.27 22.61
CA ARG A 461 11.37 -13.00 21.65
C ARG A 461 11.99 -12.88 20.25
N ILE A 462 12.09 -14.00 19.53
CA ILE A 462 12.54 -14.00 18.13
C ILE A 462 11.33 -13.66 17.26
N LEU A 463 11.51 -12.71 16.36
CA LEU A 463 10.48 -12.34 15.39
C LEU A 463 10.70 -13.05 14.06
N ALA A 464 11.95 -13.13 13.63
CA ALA A 464 12.31 -13.69 12.34
C ALA A 464 13.69 -14.37 12.38
N GLU A 465 13.96 -15.19 11.38
CA GLU A 465 15.28 -15.75 11.13
C GLU A 465 15.61 -15.74 9.63
N SER A 466 16.91 -15.73 9.32
CA SER A 466 17.35 -15.87 7.94
C SER A 466 17.00 -17.25 7.40
N THR A 467 16.51 -17.31 6.17
CA THR A 467 16.22 -18.60 5.53
C THR A 467 17.51 -19.32 5.12
N LEU A 468 18.51 -18.55 4.71
CA LEU A 468 19.84 -19.05 4.41
C LEU A 468 20.66 -19.28 5.69
N THR A 469 21.65 -20.16 5.56
CA THR A 469 22.66 -20.43 6.59
C THR A 469 24.05 -20.27 5.98
N TRP A 470 25.06 -20.02 6.81
CA TRP A 470 26.45 -19.79 6.38
C TRP A 470 27.43 -20.72 7.11
N GLY A 471 28.60 -20.93 6.51
CA GLY A 471 29.64 -21.83 7.06
C GLY A 471 30.41 -21.28 8.26
N SER A 472 30.25 -20.00 8.59
CA SER A 472 30.89 -19.36 9.74
C SER A 472 30.01 -18.26 10.33
N GLU A 473 30.27 -17.91 11.58
CA GLU A 473 29.62 -16.79 12.26
C GLU A 473 29.89 -15.45 11.54
N SER A 474 31.13 -15.25 11.04
CA SER A 474 31.48 -14.02 10.31
C SER A 474 30.75 -13.90 8.97
N ALA A 475 30.56 -15.00 8.24
CA ALA A 475 29.83 -14.98 6.97
C ALA A 475 28.34 -14.67 7.20
N ALA A 476 27.76 -15.19 8.29
CA ALA A 476 26.40 -14.83 8.70
C ALA A 476 26.30 -13.35 9.11
N ALA A 477 27.35 -12.79 9.73
CA ALA A 477 27.41 -11.37 10.09
C ALA A 477 27.45 -10.45 8.85
N THR A 478 28.27 -10.79 7.85
CA THR A 478 28.32 -10.03 6.58
C THR A 478 26.97 -10.03 5.88
N ALA A 479 26.34 -11.20 5.73
CA ALA A 479 25.03 -11.30 5.08
C ALA A 479 23.94 -10.53 5.86
N ARG A 480 23.98 -10.58 7.20
CA ARG A 480 23.11 -9.76 8.05
C ARG A 480 23.26 -8.27 7.74
N ASP A 481 24.48 -7.76 7.62
CA ASP A 481 24.74 -6.32 7.41
C ASP A 481 24.29 -5.85 6.02
N GLU A 482 24.41 -6.71 5.01
CA GLU A 482 23.82 -6.45 3.69
C GLU A 482 22.28 -6.41 3.75
N ASP A 483 21.65 -7.36 4.43
CA ASP A 483 20.19 -7.40 4.56
C ASP A 483 19.67 -6.22 5.41
N ILE A 484 20.38 -5.80 6.46
CA ILE A 484 20.08 -4.56 7.19
C ILE A 484 20.07 -3.37 6.23
N SER A 485 21.07 -3.27 5.35
CA SER A 485 21.16 -2.17 4.38
C SER A 485 19.96 -2.16 3.41
N ARG A 486 19.49 -3.34 2.99
CA ARG A 486 18.27 -3.49 2.18
C ARG A 486 17.01 -3.07 2.94
N PHE A 487 16.86 -3.49 4.20
CA PHE A 487 15.72 -3.07 5.04
C PHE A 487 15.75 -1.57 5.36
N VAL A 488 16.93 -0.98 5.51
CA VAL A 488 17.09 0.48 5.66
C VAL A 488 16.65 1.21 4.38
N ALA A 489 17.11 0.78 3.21
CA ALA A 489 16.70 1.35 1.92
C ALA A 489 15.18 1.24 1.73
N LEU A 490 14.61 0.05 1.93
CA LEU A 490 13.17 -0.19 1.90
C LEU A 490 12.43 0.78 2.83
N ARG A 491 12.92 0.97 4.06
CA ARG A 491 12.27 1.87 5.02
C ARG A 491 12.34 3.31 4.55
N ILE A 492 13.50 3.80 4.12
CA ILE A 492 13.68 5.19 3.69
C ILE A 492 12.79 5.50 2.49
N GLU A 493 12.90 4.71 1.42
CA GLU A 493 12.21 4.96 0.16
C GLU A 493 10.69 4.90 0.30
N THR A 494 10.19 3.97 1.13
CA THR A 494 8.76 3.67 1.21
C THR A 494 8.03 4.36 2.36
N SER A 495 8.76 5.06 3.24
CA SER A 495 8.26 5.73 4.46
C SER A 495 7.34 6.94 4.25
N LEU A 496 6.82 7.19 3.05
CA LEU A 496 5.86 8.27 2.85
C LEU A 496 4.65 8.08 3.79
N ALA A 497 4.32 9.13 4.53
CA ALA A 497 3.13 9.15 5.37
C ALA A 497 1.87 8.99 4.51
N SER A 498 0.80 8.48 5.11
CA SER A 498 -0.48 8.30 4.39
C SER A 498 -1.01 9.63 3.84
N MET A 499 -0.80 10.73 4.56
CA MET A 499 -1.11 12.08 4.08
C MET A 499 -0.33 12.41 2.80
N GLU A 500 0.98 12.13 2.75
CA GLU A 500 1.80 12.44 1.59
C GLU A 500 1.34 11.66 0.36
N ARG A 501 1.05 10.37 0.54
CA ARG A 501 0.52 9.51 -0.52
C ARG A 501 -0.85 9.96 -1.02
N ARG A 502 -1.73 10.37 -0.10
CA ARG A 502 -3.05 10.90 -0.45
C ARG A 502 -2.92 12.17 -1.29
N ILE A 503 -2.05 13.11 -0.90
CA ILE A 503 -1.76 14.32 -1.68
C ILE A 503 -1.23 13.92 -3.06
N ALA A 504 -0.36 12.92 -3.14
CA ALA A 504 0.17 12.45 -4.42
C ALA A 504 -0.93 11.90 -5.34
N TYR A 505 -1.87 11.09 -4.84
CA TYR A 505 -3.03 10.65 -5.62
C TYR A 505 -3.90 11.81 -6.11
N LEU A 506 -4.21 12.77 -5.24
CA LEU A 506 -5.12 13.89 -5.58
C LEU A 506 -4.45 14.96 -6.47
N SER A 507 -3.13 15.01 -6.52
CA SER A 507 -2.35 15.89 -7.42
C SER A 507 -1.84 15.17 -8.67
N GLY A 508 -2.06 13.85 -8.78
CA GLY A 508 -1.55 13.02 -9.86
C GLY A 508 -0.02 12.93 -9.92
N ILE A 509 0.65 13.04 -8.77
CA ILE A 509 2.07 12.68 -8.64
C ILE A 509 2.15 11.15 -8.61
N ARG A 510 2.70 10.57 -9.67
CA ARG A 510 2.67 9.11 -9.88
C ARG A 510 3.62 8.37 -8.95
N ARG A 511 4.85 8.87 -8.83
CA ARG A 511 5.88 8.23 -8.00
C ARG A 511 5.75 8.68 -6.56
N GLN A 512 5.23 7.78 -5.73
CA GLN A 512 5.00 8.02 -4.31
C GLN A 512 6.17 7.51 -3.46
N LEU A 513 7.42 7.73 -3.84
CA LEU A 513 8.61 7.29 -3.06
C LEU A 513 9.39 8.50 -2.58
N ARG A 514 10.13 8.36 -1.47
CA ARG A 514 11.20 9.30 -1.15
C ARG A 514 12.30 9.09 -2.18
N GLN A 515 12.66 10.14 -2.91
CA GLN A 515 13.64 10.08 -3.98
C GLN A 515 14.39 11.41 -4.10
N LEU A 516 15.54 11.35 -4.76
CA LEU A 516 16.18 12.55 -5.28
C LEU A 516 15.32 13.09 -6.42
N LEU A 517 15.01 14.38 -6.40
CA LEU A 517 14.21 15.04 -7.44
C LEU A 517 15.06 15.44 -8.67
N ILE A 518 16.39 15.30 -8.58
CA ILE A 518 17.32 15.70 -9.63
C ILE A 518 18.30 14.55 -9.85
N VAL A 519 18.30 14.05 -11.08
CA VAL A 519 19.27 13.07 -11.59
C VAL A 519 20.02 13.73 -12.76
N PRO A 520 21.36 13.65 -12.81
CA PRO A 520 22.14 14.09 -13.97
C PRO A 520 21.66 13.42 -15.25
N LEU A 521 21.68 14.17 -16.37
CA LEU A 521 21.21 13.62 -17.65
C LEU A 521 22.13 12.51 -18.15
N ASP A 522 23.44 12.72 -18.03
CA ASP A 522 24.52 11.85 -18.47
C ASP A 522 24.64 10.51 -17.71
N GLU A 523 23.91 10.37 -16.59
CA GLU A 523 23.89 9.11 -15.85
C GLU A 523 23.12 8.00 -16.61
N TYR A 524 22.05 8.34 -17.33
CA TYR A 524 21.22 7.39 -18.08
C TYR A 524 21.07 7.73 -19.57
N PHE A 525 21.21 9.00 -19.95
CA PHE A 525 21.32 9.39 -21.35
C PHE A 525 22.77 9.38 -21.80
N GLU A 526 23.02 8.66 -22.88
CA GLU A 526 24.30 8.73 -23.59
C GLU A 526 24.10 9.54 -24.86
N ILE A 527 24.99 10.52 -25.07
CA ILE A 527 25.16 11.17 -26.37
C ILE A 527 26.40 10.55 -27.00
N TYR A 528 26.25 9.94 -28.18
CA TYR A 528 27.32 9.22 -28.85
C TYR A 528 27.43 9.65 -30.31
N ASP A 529 28.60 9.36 -30.89
CA ASP A 529 28.92 9.70 -32.27
C ASP A 529 28.51 8.56 -33.20
N GLU A 530 27.83 8.90 -34.28
CA GLU A 530 27.66 8.04 -35.44
C GLU A 530 28.34 8.72 -36.63
N VAL A 531 29.19 7.95 -37.31
CA VAL A 531 29.79 8.34 -38.58
C VAL A 531 29.14 7.47 -39.63
N ASP A 532 28.41 8.10 -40.55
CA ASP A 532 27.77 7.40 -41.65
C ASP A 532 28.63 7.46 -42.93
N ASP A 533 28.05 7.09 -44.07
CA ASP A 533 28.74 7.01 -45.36
C ASP A 533 29.18 8.38 -45.92
N ASP A 534 28.70 9.50 -45.37
CA ASP A 534 29.03 10.86 -45.80
C ASP A 534 30.24 11.49 -45.06
N GLY A 535 30.69 10.85 -43.98
CA GLY A 535 31.87 11.22 -43.21
C GLY A 535 31.69 12.43 -42.27
N LEU A 536 30.46 12.93 -42.10
CA LEU A 536 30.13 13.94 -41.09
C LEU A 536 29.93 13.27 -39.72
N LEU A 537 30.35 13.97 -38.67
CA LEU A 537 30.19 13.50 -37.30
C LEU A 537 28.82 13.93 -36.77
N GLU A 538 27.91 12.97 -36.64
CA GLU A 538 26.54 13.22 -36.19
C GLU A 538 26.36 12.74 -34.75
N LYS A 539 25.73 13.56 -33.90
CA LYS A 539 25.37 13.16 -32.53
C LYS A 539 24.01 12.47 -32.53
N LEU A 540 23.91 11.36 -31.81
CA LEU A 540 22.65 10.72 -31.42
C LEU A 540 22.59 10.60 -29.90
N TRP A 541 21.40 10.32 -29.38
CA TRP A 541 21.23 9.99 -27.98
C TRP A 541 20.47 8.69 -27.77
N ARG A 542 20.75 8.00 -26.66
CA ARG A 542 19.98 6.83 -26.20
C ARG A 542 19.79 6.84 -24.69
N LEU A 543 18.64 6.34 -24.25
CA LEU A 543 18.27 6.15 -22.85
C LEU A 543 18.53 4.70 -22.44
N TRP A 544 19.30 4.51 -21.38
CA TRP A 544 19.64 3.21 -20.82
C TRP A 544 18.73 2.84 -19.65
N GLU A 545 18.49 1.53 -19.50
CA GLU A 545 17.73 0.95 -18.40
C GLU A 545 18.44 1.13 -17.05
N ARG A 546 19.76 1.09 -17.01
CA ARG A 546 20.57 1.19 -15.79
C ARG A 546 21.60 2.33 -15.91
N PRO A 547 22.04 2.90 -14.78
CA PRO A 547 23.00 4.00 -14.82
C PRO A 547 24.32 3.55 -15.44
N ASN A 548 25.11 4.52 -15.91
CA ASN A 548 26.42 4.31 -16.52
C ASN A 548 26.37 3.37 -17.74
N GLN A 549 25.37 3.57 -18.61
CA GLN A 549 25.27 2.90 -19.92
C GLN A 549 25.21 1.37 -19.83
N SER A 550 24.43 0.85 -18.86
CA SER A 550 24.27 -0.58 -18.65
C SER A 550 22.81 -1.03 -18.82
N GLY A 551 22.60 -2.33 -19.04
CA GLY A 551 21.27 -2.88 -19.29
C GLY A 551 20.78 -2.69 -20.73
N ALA A 552 19.45 -2.76 -20.92
CA ALA A 552 18.85 -2.57 -22.24
C ALA A 552 18.75 -1.08 -22.63
N VAL A 553 18.78 -0.79 -23.93
CA VAL A 553 18.42 0.53 -24.46
C VAL A 553 16.90 0.62 -24.55
N LEU A 554 16.32 1.62 -23.87
CA LEU A 554 14.86 1.81 -23.84
C LEU A 554 14.36 2.67 -24.99
N LEU A 555 15.11 3.72 -25.35
CA LEU A 555 14.72 4.68 -26.37
C LEU A 555 15.96 5.32 -27.01
N SER A 556 15.95 5.54 -28.32
CA SER A 556 17.02 6.24 -29.05
C SER A 556 16.47 7.40 -29.87
N SER A 557 17.28 8.43 -30.11
CA SER A 557 16.93 9.55 -30.99
C SER A 557 16.65 9.08 -32.41
N VAL A 558 15.61 9.65 -33.02
CA VAL A 558 15.34 9.45 -34.45
C VAL A 558 16.08 10.46 -35.31
N SER A 559 16.19 11.70 -34.81
CA SER A 559 16.97 12.73 -35.47
C SER A 559 18.45 12.54 -35.18
N ARG A 560 19.26 12.83 -36.19
CA ARG A 560 20.71 12.98 -36.07
C ARG A 560 21.04 14.45 -35.99
N PHE A 561 21.95 14.82 -35.08
CA PHE A 561 22.29 16.21 -34.80
C PHE A 561 23.70 16.49 -35.29
N ALA A 562 23.82 17.18 -36.42
CA ALA A 562 25.09 17.57 -37.01
C ALA A 562 25.23 19.10 -37.01
N ASP A 563 26.41 19.59 -36.64
CA ASP A 563 26.80 21.00 -36.75
C ASP A 563 28.32 21.08 -36.94
N ALA A 564 28.81 22.18 -37.53
CA ALA A 564 30.24 22.42 -37.67
C ALA A 564 30.93 22.63 -36.31
N ASP A 565 30.19 23.11 -35.30
CA ASP A 565 30.64 23.16 -33.91
C ASP A 565 30.05 21.99 -33.11
N GLU A 566 30.92 21.10 -32.65
CA GLU A 566 30.54 19.94 -31.84
C GLU A 566 29.73 20.33 -30.59
N ALA A 567 30.04 21.48 -29.96
CA ALA A 567 29.32 21.94 -28.79
C ALA A 567 27.86 22.31 -29.14
N VAL A 568 27.62 22.83 -30.35
CA VAL A 568 26.28 23.13 -30.85
C VAL A 568 25.53 21.84 -31.15
N ALA A 569 26.16 20.85 -31.80
CA ALA A 569 25.55 19.55 -32.06
C ALA A 569 25.13 18.84 -30.75
N ILE A 570 26.00 18.84 -29.73
CA ILE A 570 25.68 18.32 -28.39
C ILE A 570 24.54 19.11 -27.74
N ALA A 571 24.51 20.45 -27.89
CA ALA A 571 23.43 21.27 -27.36
C ALA A 571 22.07 20.94 -28.01
N GLN A 572 22.04 20.68 -29.33
CA GLN A 572 20.83 20.25 -30.03
C GLN A 572 20.36 18.86 -29.56
N ALA A 573 21.27 17.90 -29.41
CA ALA A 573 20.95 16.59 -28.84
C ALA A 573 20.36 16.72 -27.42
N ARG A 574 20.94 17.60 -26.58
CA ARG A 574 20.41 17.90 -25.23
C ARG A 574 19.02 18.54 -25.26
N LEU A 575 18.71 19.40 -26.23
CA LEU A 575 17.37 19.96 -26.41
C LEU A 575 16.35 18.87 -26.79
N SER A 576 16.73 17.93 -27.66
CA SER A 576 15.91 16.78 -28.01
C SER A 576 15.63 15.87 -26.80
N ILE A 577 16.63 15.58 -25.97
CA ILE A 577 16.46 14.86 -24.70
C ILE A 577 15.45 15.59 -23.80
N GLN A 578 15.52 16.93 -23.68
CA GLN A 578 14.58 17.71 -22.88
C GLN A 578 13.14 17.62 -23.42
N GLN A 579 12.94 17.55 -24.74
CA GLN A 579 11.62 17.33 -25.33
C GLN A 579 11.06 15.94 -25.00
N VAL A 580 11.91 14.90 -25.06
CA VAL A 580 11.51 13.55 -24.63
C VAL A 580 11.14 13.53 -23.16
N ILE A 581 11.91 14.19 -22.30
CA ILE A 581 11.57 14.30 -20.87
C ILE A 581 10.30 15.12 -20.64
N ARG A 582 9.99 16.10 -21.50
CA ARG A 582 8.77 16.90 -21.36
C ARG A 582 7.51 16.11 -21.73
N TYR A 583 7.53 15.45 -22.89
CA TYR A 583 6.33 14.81 -23.45
C TYR A 583 6.27 13.31 -23.15
N GLY A 584 7.40 12.65 -22.97
CA GLY A 584 7.53 11.22 -22.68
C GLY A 584 7.18 10.81 -21.24
N LEU A 585 6.58 11.70 -20.43
CA LEU A 585 6.10 11.34 -19.08
C LEU A 585 4.68 10.76 -19.09
N ASP A 586 4.00 10.84 -20.23
CA ASP A 586 2.61 10.42 -20.37
C ASP A 586 2.43 9.39 -21.48
N ARG A 587 1.62 8.36 -21.22
CA ARG A 587 1.35 7.26 -22.14
C ARG A 587 0.78 7.70 -23.49
N TRP A 588 0.07 8.82 -23.52
CA TRP A 588 -0.52 9.38 -24.75
C TRP A 588 0.50 9.91 -25.76
N SER A 589 1.78 10.04 -25.37
CA SER A 589 2.88 10.43 -26.27
C SER A 589 3.53 9.23 -26.98
N TYR A 590 3.06 8.01 -26.70
CA TYR A 590 3.60 6.78 -27.26
C TYR A 590 2.62 6.15 -28.23
N GLN A 591 3.14 5.66 -29.34
CA GLN A 591 2.37 4.95 -30.37
C GLN A 591 3.06 3.64 -30.73
N ILE A 592 2.27 2.58 -30.80
CA ILE A 592 2.72 1.27 -31.30
C ILE A 592 2.47 1.26 -32.80
N SER A 593 3.45 0.83 -33.58
CA SER A 593 3.37 0.72 -35.03
C SER A 593 3.80 -0.67 -35.50
N PRO A 594 3.01 -1.34 -36.36
CA PRO A 594 3.38 -2.66 -36.89
C PRO A 594 4.62 -2.54 -37.79
N ALA A 595 5.60 -3.43 -37.60
CA ALA A 595 6.85 -3.44 -38.34
C ALA A 595 6.84 -4.48 -39.48
N GLY A 596 6.09 -4.20 -40.56
CA GLY A 596 5.99 -5.12 -41.70
C GLY A 596 5.42 -6.49 -41.32
N GLU A 597 6.03 -7.60 -41.76
CA GLU A 597 5.63 -9.00 -41.45
C GLU A 597 6.17 -9.53 -40.10
N ARG A 598 6.81 -8.68 -39.28
CA ARG A 598 7.46 -9.06 -38.00
C ARG A 598 7.02 -8.11 -36.86
N PRO A 599 7.29 -8.46 -35.59
CA PRO A 599 6.44 -8.00 -34.50
C PRO A 599 6.69 -6.52 -34.14
N SER A 600 5.73 -5.93 -33.42
CA SER A 600 5.52 -4.48 -33.35
C SER A 600 6.71 -3.68 -32.81
N THR A 601 7.09 -2.63 -33.52
CA THR A 601 7.95 -1.56 -32.99
C THR A 601 7.09 -0.52 -32.28
N TRP A 602 7.65 0.22 -31.34
CA TRP A 602 6.95 1.34 -30.71
C TRP A 602 7.83 2.58 -30.67
N SER A 603 7.18 3.74 -30.70
CA SER A 603 7.85 5.03 -30.77
C SER A 603 7.25 6.04 -29.80
N CYS A 604 8.10 6.94 -29.33
CA CYS A 604 7.72 8.14 -28.61
C CYS A 604 7.68 9.30 -29.61
N ALA A 605 6.49 9.83 -29.86
CA ALA A 605 6.26 10.96 -30.75
C ALA A 605 5.64 12.11 -29.96
N ILE A 606 6.00 13.36 -30.32
CA ILE A 606 5.19 14.51 -29.89
C ILE A 606 3.85 14.44 -30.65
N PRO A 607 2.75 14.94 -30.07
CA PRO A 607 1.49 15.12 -30.80
C PRO A 607 1.57 15.92 -32.13
N THR A 608 2.71 16.53 -32.47
CA THR A 608 3.00 17.17 -33.77
C THR A 608 3.35 16.21 -34.90
N ALA A 609 3.35 14.90 -34.66
CA ALA A 609 3.88 13.87 -35.58
C ALA A 609 5.41 13.93 -35.79
N THR A 610 6.14 14.73 -35.01
CA THR A 610 7.60 14.65 -34.97
C THR A 610 8.02 13.49 -34.06
N LEU A 611 8.68 12.50 -34.66
CA LEU A 611 9.22 11.35 -33.94
C LEU A 611 10.45 11.80 -33.13
N LEU A 612 10.37 11.72 -31.80
CA LEU A 612 11.48 12.12 -30.93
C LEU A 612 12.40 10.96 -30.63
N GLY A 613 11.79 9.83 -30.26
CA GLY A 613 12.51 8.64 -29.86
C GLY A 613 11.86 7.39 -30.43
N LEU A 614 12.69 6.44 -30.84
CA LEU A 614 12.27 5.15 -31.34
C LEU A 614 12.99 4.05 -30.55
N ARG A 615 12.27 2.98 -30.23
CA ARG A 615 12.92 1.75 -29.82
C ARG A 615 13.25 0.94 -31.07
N SER A 616 14.54 0.70 -31.29
CA SER A 616 15.04 -0.02 -32.47
C SER A 616 14.81 -1.54 -32.41
N ALA A 617 14.76 -2.12 -31.21
CA ALA A 617 14.49 -3.55 -31.03
C ALA A 617 12.96 -3.82 -31.05
N PRO A 618 12.44 -4.65 -31.99
CA PRO A 618 11.02 -4.97 -32.06
C PRO A 618 10.58 -5.82 -30.86
N ALA A 619 9.38 -5.54 -30.34
CA ALA A 619 8.73 -6.39 -29.33
C ALA A 619 8.08 -7.59 -30.04
N ALA A 620 7.98 -8.76 -29.39
CA ALA A 620 7.38 -9.97 -29.97
C ALA A 620 5.85 -9.89 -30.09
N SER A 621 5.21 -9.00 -29.35
CA SER A 621 3.76 -8.77 -29.40
C SER A 621 3.40 -7.34 -29.01
N GLU A 622 2.15 -6.92 -29.29
CA GLU A 622 1.61 -5.64 -28.82
C GLU A 622 1.59 -5.54 -27.29
N ALA A 623 1.26 -6.64 -26.60
CA ALA A 623 1.29 -6.69 -25.14
C ALA A 623 2.71 -6.48 -24.57
N GLU A 624 3.72 -7.06 -25.21
CA GLU A 624 5.11 -6.80 -24.84
C GLU A 624 5.53 -5.35 -25.15
N ALA A 625 5.12 -4.80 -26.30
CA ALA A 625 5.36 -3.39 -26.61
C ALA A 625 4.76 -2.47 -25.53
N GLU A 626 3.54 -2.76 -25.06
CA GLU A 626 2.88 -2.01 -24.00
C GLU A 626 3.62 -2.09 -22.65
N ALA A 627 4.10 -3.28 -22.29
CA ALA A 627 4.91 -3.48 -21.08
C ALA A 627 6.22 -2.68 -21.14
N LEU A 628 6.87 -2.64 -22.31
CA LEU A 628 8.10 -1.89 -22.54
C LEU A 628 7.90 -0.37 -22.54
N ILE A 629 6.76 0.11 -23.06
CA ILE A 629 6.36 1.52 -22.94
C ILE A 629 6.17 1.88 -21.46
N THR A 630 5.45 1.05 -20.70
CA THR A 630 5.25 1.25 -19.26
C THR A 630 6.57 1.30 -18.51
N GLN A 631 7.50 0.38 -18.79
CA GLN A 631 8.86 0.40 -18.23
C GLN A 631 9.58 1.72 -18.52
N THR A 632 9.51 2.20 -19.77
CA THR A 632 10.17 3.45 -20.20
C THR A 632 9.54 4.67 -19.54
N LEU A 633 8.21 4.72 -19.47
CA LEU A 633 7.45 5.76 -18.78
C LEU A 633 7.81 5.84 -17.31
N ASP A 634 7.80 4.70 -16.62
CA ASP A 634 8.11 4.62 -15.20
C ASP A 634 9.55 5.07 -14.93
N GLN A 635 10.49 4.70 -15.80
CA GLN A 635 11.88 5.15 -15.68
C GLN A 635 12.04 6.66 -15.94
N LEU A 636 11.47 7.19 -17.02
CA LEU A 636 11.52 8.63 -17.30
C LEU A 636 10.86 9.43 -16.18
N TYR A 637 9.71 8.98 -15.69
CA TYR A 637 9.04 9.63 -14.57
C TYR A 637 9.86 9.55 -13.29
N ALA A 638 10.43 8.38 -13.00
CA ALA A 638 11.28 8.11 -11.85
C ALA A 638 12.50 9.02 -11.78
N LEU A 639 13.21 9.18 -12.89
CA LEU A 639 14.50 9.88 -12.93
C LEU A 639 14.33 11.36 -13.24
N TYR A 640 13.35 11.71 -14.06
CA TYR A 640 13.35 12.97 -14.80
C TYR A 640 12.06 13.78 -14.72
N SER A 641 10.99 13.30 -14.08
CA SER A 641 9.79 14.12 -13.88
C SER A 641 10.08 15.38 -13.07
N GLY A 642 10.90 15.25 -12.01
CA GLY A 642 11.06 16.26 -10.96
C GLY A 642 9.79 16.48 -10.14
N GLU A 643 8.74 15.68 -10.35
CA GLU A 643 7.47 15.81 -9.66
C GLU A 643 7.51 15.13 -8.29
N GLY A 644 7.09 15.86 -7.27
CA GLY A 644 7.15 15.43 -5.88
C GLY A 644 7.04 16.64 -4.94
N PHE A 645 7.19 16.39 -3.65
CA PHE A 645 7.31 17.42 -2.63
C PHE A 645 8.03 16.85 -1.41
N HIS A 646 8.52 17.74 -0.55
CA HIS A 646 9.11 17.36 0.72
C HIS A 646 8.23 17.82 1.87
N THR A 647 8.01 16.91 2.82
CA THR A 647 7.34 17.22 4.08
C THR A 647 8.37 17.50 5.15
N VAL A 648 8.27 18.65 5.78
CA VAL A 648 9.10 19.07 6.91
C VAL A 648 8.23 19.15 8.15
N GLU A 649 8.41 18.21 9.06
CA GLU A 649 7.84 18.25 10.41
C GLU A 649 8.74 19.12 11.29
N HIS A 650 8.26 20.30 11.69
CA HIS A 650 9.09 21.27 12.39
C HIS A 650 9.55 20.77 13.76
N ILE A 651 8.79 19.85 14.38
CA ILE A 651 9.18 19.23 15.65
C ILE A 651 10.50 18.45 15.55
N LEU A 652 10.84 17.92 14.37
CA LEU A 652 12.11 17.23 14.13
C LEU A 652 13.29 18.20 13.98
N LEU A 653 13.02 19.48 13.78
CA LEU A 653 14.00 20.56 13.76
C LEU A 653 14.20 21.18 15.15
N ARG A 654 13.46 20.72 16.17
CA ARG A 654 13.58 21.26 17.53
C ARG A 654 14.97 20.90 18.11
N PRO A 655 15.73 21.88 18.60
CA PRO A 655 17.01 21.64 19.27
C PRO A 655 16.86 20.62 20.40
N GLN A 656 17.69 19.57 20.41
CA GLN A 656 17.65 18.54 21.46
C GLN A 656 18.46 18.92 22.71
N SER A 657 19.43 19.82 22.55
CA SER A 657 20.27 20.34 23.64
C SER A 657 19.85 21.77 23.99
N GLY A 658 19.65 22.05 25.29
CA GLY A 658 19.52 23.42 25.77
C GLY A 658 20.83 24.21 25.62
N PRO A 659 20.82 25.55 25.75
CA PRO A 659 22.04 26.34 25.76
C PRO A 659 22.99 25.84 26.86
N ASP A 660 24.28 25.77 26.57
CA ASP A 660 25.30 25.36 27.53
C ASP A 660 25.26 26.30 28.75
N PRO A 661 25.07 25.80 29.99
CA PRO A 661 25.07 26.66 31.18
C PRO A 661 26.41 27.39 31.41
N ALA A 662 27.53 26.93 30.83
CA ALA A 662 28.83 27.60 30.87
C ALA A 662 29.04 28.59 29.70
N ASN A 663 28.26 28.47 28.63
CA ASN A 663 28.28 29.38 27.48
C ASN A 663 26.85 29.56 26.92
N PRO A 664 26.05 30.48 27.50
CA PRO A 664 24.65 30.67 27.11
C PRO A 664 24.43 31.04 25.64
N GLU A 665 25.47 31.52 24.95
CA GLU A 665 25.45 31.87 23.52
C GLU A 665 25.77 30.67 22.61
N ALA A 666 26.34 29.59 23.15
CA ALA A 666 26.54 28.34 22.42
C ALA A 666 25.28 27.48 22.51
N THR A 667 24.34 27.69 21.59
CA THR A 667 23.30 26.69 21.33
C THR A 667 23.97 25.47 20.72
N GLY A 668 24.08 24.38 21.50
CA GLY A 668 24.77 23.13 21.09
C GLY A 668 24.17 22.42 19.87
N ASP A 669 23.07 22.93 19.32
CA ASP A 669 22.40 22.43 18.12
C ASP A 669 22.21 23.61 17.15
N THR A 670 23.20 23.86 16.29
CA THR A 670 23.22 25.00 15.35
C THR A 670 22.43 24.73 14.07
N PHE A 671 21.97 23.49 13.85
CA PHE A 671 21.21 23.12 12.66
C PHE A 671 19.74 23.54 12.82
N LEU A 672 19.48 24.84 12.60
CA LEU A 672 18.15 25.45 12.47
C LEU A 672 17.43 25.81 13.79
N THR A 673 18.13 26.44 14.73
CA THR A 673 17.48 27.22 15.79
C THR A 673 16.61 28.34 15.18
N LEU A 674 15.30 28.13 15.12
CA LEU A 674 14.34 29.22 14.89
C LEU A 674 14.44 30.20 16.07
N PRO A 675 14.53 31.52 15.83
CA PRO A 675 14.74 32.49 16.89
C PRO A 675 13.61 32.42 17.92
N ALA A 676 13.91 31.89 19.11
CA ALA A 676 13.03 31.94 20.26
C ALA A 676 13.01 33.38 20.79
N ALA A 677 11.81 33.88 21.13
CA ALA A 677 11.60 35.29 21.44
C ALA A 677 12.58 35.87 22.49
N GLN A 678 13.25 36.97 22.15
CA GLN A 678 13.66 37.94 23.15
C GLN A 678 12.43 38.79 23.52
N SER A 679 12.21 39.01 24.82
CA SER A 679 11.03 39.69 25.37
C SER A 679 10.72 41.01 24.65
N GLY A 680 9.52 41.14 24.06
CA GLY A 680 9.01 42.39 23.47
C GLY A 680 8.96 42.48 21.94
N SER A 681 9.36 41.43 21.20
CA SER A 681 9.57 41.51 19.74
C SER A 681 8.53 40.77 18.86
N GLY A 682 7.31 40.51 19.34
CA GLY A 682 6.20 40.01 18.50
C GLY A 682 6.38 38.60 17.88
N TRP A 683 7.45 37.88 18.21
CA TRP A 683 7.69 36.51 17.72
C TRP A 683 6.88 35.46 18.50
N GLU A 684 6.62 34.35 17.82
CA GLU A 684 5.82 33.23 18.32
C GLU A 684 6.62 32.36 19.31
N ALA A 685 5.99 32.01 20.43
CA ALA A 685 6.65 31.33 21.55
C ALA A 685 7.07 29.87 21.25
N ASP A 686 6.39 29.20 20.31
CA ASP A 686 6.69 27.83 19.92
C ASP A 686 6.65 27.69 18.39
N PRO A 687 7.79 27.88 17.70
CA PRO A 687 7.83 27.79 16.26
C PRO A 687 7.98 26.36 15.73
N TYR A 688 8.00 25.33 16.60
CA TYR A 688 8.25 23.94 16.22
C TYR A 688 7.02 23.03 16.35
N SER A 689 6.22 23.21 17.41
CA SER A 689 5.07 22.35 17.66
C SER A 689 3.92 22.63 16.70
N HIS A 690 3.17 21.58 16.34
CA HIS A 690 1.96 21.65 15.49
C HIS A 690 2.17 22.33 14.13
N ARG A 691 3.39 22.29 13.60
CA ARG A 691 3.78 22.91 12.33
C ARG A 691 4.33 21.88 11.36
N LEU A 692 3.82 21.97 10.14
CA LEU A 692 4.22 21.17 8.99
C LEU A 692 4.42 22.11 7.81
N SER A 693 5.54 21.96 7.10
CA SER A 693 5.72 22.61 5.79
C SER A 693 5.75 21.57 4.70
N LEU A 694 4.99 21.83 3.63
CA LEU A 694 5.05 21.04 2.39
C LEU A 694 5.77 21.90 1.34
N VAL A 695 6.92 21.42 0.89
CA VAL A 695 7.80 22.14 -0.03
C VAL A 695 7.70 21.52 -1.40
N PHE A 696 7.03 22.22 -2.32
CA PHE A 696 6.90 21.82 -3.71
C PHE A 696 8.02 22.46 -4.55
N PRO A 697 8.56 21.76 -5.56
CA PRO A 697 9.50 22.35 -6.49
C PRO A 697 8.80 23.45 -7.30
N SER A 698 9.50 24.57 -7.51
CA SER A 698 8.94 25.71 -8.24
C SER A 698 8.86 25.48 -9.76
N GLY A 699 9.65 24.52 -10.28
CA GLY A 699 9.93 24.36 -11.70
C GLY A 699 10.89 25.42 -12.28
N TYR A 700 11.52 26.23 -11.42
CA TYR A 700 12.52 27.22 -11.81
C TYR A 700 13.85 26.97 -11.09
N GLY A 701 14.94 26.97 -11.85
CA GLY A 701 16.30 26.89 -11.36
C GLY A 701 16.82 28.28 -10.98
N ARG A 702 17.63 28.31 -9.94
CA ARG A 702 18.35 29.50 -9.49
C ARG A 702 19.79 29.11 -9.20
N ASP A 703 20.72 29.94 -9.65
CA ASP A 703 22.09 29.91 -9.17
C ASP A 703 22.16 30.63 -7.82
N PHE A 704 22.51 29.89 -6.76
CA PHE A 704 22.61 30.42 -5.40
C PHE A 704 23.96 31.11 -5.13
N SER A 705 24.92 31.03 -6.06
CA SER A 705 26.21 31.74 -5.94
C SER A 705 26.13 33.23 -6.31
N ALA A 706 25.04 33.65 -6.97
CA ALA A 706 24.80 35.04 -7.37
C ALA A 706 23.64 35.69 -6.59
N GLU A 707 23.66 37.02 -6.49
CA GLU A 707 22.66 37.77 -5.71
C GLU A 707 21.24 37.62 -6.28
N ALA A 708 20.24 37.59 -5.37
CA ALA A 708 18.84 37.31 -5.73
C ALA A 708 18.25 38.33 -6.72
N SER A 709 18.73 39.57 -6.67
CA SER A 709 18.31 40.69 -7.54
C SER A 709 18.86 40.58 -8.96
N GLU A 710 19.92 39.80 -9.18
CA GLU A 710 20.67 39.80 -10.45
C GLU A 710 20.42 38.55 -11.32
N VAL A 711 19.81 37.49 -10.75
CA VAL A 711 19.63 36.21 -11.44
C VAL A 711 18.22 36.05 -11.99
N SER A 712 18.09 36.01 -13.32
CA SER A 712 16.85 35.58 -13.97
C SER A 712 16.55 34.11 -13.66
N ARG A 713 15.33 33.80 -13.23
CA ARG A 713 14.88 32.41 -13.02
C ARG A 713 14.93 31.65 -14.34
N ARG A 714 15.65 30.52 -14.36
CA ARG A 714 15.70 29.63 -15.53
C ARG A 714 14.61 28.59 -15.44
N GLU A 715 13.85 28.41 -16.50
CA GLU A 715 12.87 27.34 -16.61
C GLU A 715 13.54 25.95 -16.53
N VAL A 716 13.09 25.12 -15.61
CA VAL A 716 13.54 23.73 -15.43
C VAL A 716 12.33 22.83 -15.12
N ARG A 717 12.58 21.64 -14.57
CA ARG A 717 11.57 20.64 -14.20
C ARG A 717 11.18 20.78 -12.71
N PRO A 718 9.99 20.34 -12.30
CA PRO A 718 8.90 19.79 -13.12
C PRO A 718 8.11 20.90 -13.84
N HIS A 719 7.72 20.63 -15.09
CA HIS A 719 7.03 21.61 -15.91
C HIS A 719 5.64 21.98 -15.38
N ARG A 720 4.92 20.99 -14.85
CA ARG A 720 3.57 21.13 -14.32
C ARG A 720 3.52 22.07 -13.11
N CYS A 721 4.53 22.04 -12.24
CA CYS A 721 4.61 22.95 -11.09
C CYS A 721 4.91 24.41 -11.46
N ARG A 722 5.17 24.74 -12.73
CA ARG A 722 5.24 26.14 -13.18
C ARG A 722 3.86 26.72 -13.48
N ASP A 723 2.89 25.87 -13.76
CA ASP A 723 1.53 26.26 -14.10
C ASP A 723 0.79 26.75 -12.85
N LEU A 724 0.23 27.96 -12.94
CA LEU A 724 -0.43 28.62 -11.82
C LEU A 724 -1.69 27.87 -11.36
N GLU A 725 -2.46 27.32 -12.30
CA GLU A 725 -3.69 26.60 -11.98
C GLU A 725 -3.39 25.26 -11.30
N PHE A 726 -2.32 24.57 -11.72
CA PHE A 726 -1.86 23.38 -11.02
C PHE A 726 -1.43 23.71 -9.57
N ARG A 727 -0.71 24.81 -9.35
CA ARG A 727 -0.36 25.25 -7.98
C ARG A 727 -1.60 25.53 -7.14
N ARG A 728 -2.58 26.25 -7.69
CA ARG A 728 -3.87 26.51 -7.03
C ARG A 728 -4.65 25.23 -6.75
N HIS A 729 -4.58 24.24 -7.63
CA HIS A 729 -5.15 22.90 -7.42
C HIS A 729 -4.51 22.22 -6.21
N VAL A 730 -3.18 22.17 -6.15
CA VAL A 730 -2.44 21.61 -5.01
C VAL A 730 -2.75 22.37 -3.72
N GLU A 731 -2.75 23.70 -3.73
CA GLU A 731 -3.10 24.53 -2.57
C GLU A 731 -4.52 24.24 -2.06
N ARG A 732 -5.49 24.03 -2.95
CA ARG A 732 -6.86 23.65 -2.56
C ARG A 732 -6.91 22.28 -1.89
N ILE A 733 -6.16 21.29 -2.38
CA ILE A 733 -6.04 19.98 -1.71
C ILE A 733 -5.56 20.18 -0.27
N LEU A 734 -4.52 21.00 -0.09
CA LEU A 734 -3.93 21.27 1.23
C LEU A 734 -4.87 22.09 2.14
N GLY A 735 -5.67 23.00 1.58
CA GLY A 735 -6.64 23.83 2.29
C GLY A 735 -7.91 23.09 2.73
N VAL A 736 -8.25 21.97 2.09
CA VAL A 736 -9.36 21.07 2.48
C VAL A 736 -8.88 19.96 3.43
N CYS A 737 -7.61 19.54 3.32
CA CYS A 737 -6.96 18.61 4.25
C CYS A 737 -6.85 19.01 5.76
N PRO A 738 -7.01 20.27 6.23
CA PRO A 738 -6.72 20.63 7.62
C PRO A 738 -7.71 20.05 8.64
N SER A 739 -8.92 19.67 8.23
CA SER A 739 -9.91 19.07 9.14
C SER A 739 -9.52 17.65 9.60
N ALA A 740 -8.57 17.01 8.91
CA ALA A 740 -8.06 15.68 9.25
C ALA A 740 -6.69 15.70 9.97
N ILE A 741 -6.01 16.85 10.01
CA ILE A 741 -4.65 17.03 10.56
C ILE A 741 -4.68 17.74 11.93
N ARG A 742 -5.76 18.47 12.25
CA ARG A 742 -5.92 19.07 13.58
C ARG A 742 -6.48 18.03 14.55
N PRO A 743 -5.75 17.69 15.64
CA PRO A 743 -6.30 16.87 16.72
C PRO A 743 -7.46 17.57 17.43
#